data_AF-A0A484GZV0-F1
#
_entry.id   AF-A0A484GZV0-F1
#
_cell.length_a   1.000
_cell.length_b   1.000
_cell.length_c   1.000
_cell.angle_alpha   90.00
_cell.angle_beta   90.00
_cell.angle_gamma   90.00
#
_symmetry.space_group_name_H-M   'P 1'
#
loop_
_entity.id
_entity.type
_entity.pdbx_description
1 polymer ?
#
loop_
_entity_poly.entity_id
_entity_poly.type
_entity_poly.pdbx_seq_one_letter_code
_entity_poly.pdbx_strand_id
1 'polypeptide(L)'
;SLVAGLPTPSSLFRELRDEELGRLCARVCALLREEDWGPDAPDALRRLFLIVSATKYNRRLERPCLALLQTTLCSPTCPEQLQLLCAAVLREMSPCDSLSLSCDHIQNTRQLGLVASVLLAQGDQQQVRSLAQRVLKVLESRQPEGPSLRHLLPIVSKVTSLAPDALREEQTRALSKRLGDWLRYASVQQAVAHSSGGFFSTPRARQLGPVTEVDGAVATDFFTVLSTGQRFTEDQWLNVQAFSMLRAWLLDSGPGGSSAPDADDKSELEGSTLSVLSAASTAGHLLPPQQWLREKAFEYCQRLLEQSNRRESRGHPSCLWPCLVEAVLVLDVLCQQDPSFLYRTLSCLKPLHTRLRGDPAWVRALLPVAQFFLHHGEAAAVDAEAVYQHLFTRIPAEHFHSPMLAFEFVQFCRDSLPLFGRNLGILRTSFPNLFKACLVIHEPEQGLGGLGCAGPLGQCPGMGWGRPCPQEGEVGPGLVAGLAELVQFLAWNSPPLTSDFVALLPSLVDAGTAVEMLHLLLDLPCLTAALDLQLRSLQAASERPPWDVSIRAPGCLEALRDSQVQGLFQHLLRAHASGTVERLTPLYRLLQPLAGCARVVQCAEAVPTLLRAFFSAVTQFADGALASQLALLLLERSDSLYQVPGYEAGVHRVLSSQFPALCKLRPPLVVEQARELLEFVGGPRSGGHVLTSVVWAIGEYLSVSWDRRCTVEQINNFFEALEALLFEVTQSRPSTTLPKCPPQVITVLMTTLTKLASRSQDLIPRVSLLLSKMRTLAQSPATGSTPGEEGVGAIHTRATELLNLLKMPSVAQFVFTPSVEVSEPRYHRDTNTALPLVLRTVSRLVEREAGLLPG
;
A
#
# COMPACT_ATOMS: atom_id res chain seq x y z
N SER A 1 23.16 14.58 -11.33
CA SER A 1 23.44 15.82 -12.09
C SER A 1 22.64 15.96 -13.40
N LEU A 2 22.06 14.92 -13.99
CA LEU A 2 21.38 14.97 -15.31
C LEU A 2 20.04 15.73 -15.40
N VAL A 3 19.53 16.30 -14.31
CA VAL A 3 18.16 16.90 -14.25
C VAL A 3 18.17 18.41 -13.95
N ALA A 4 19.33 19.00 -13.64
CA ALA A 4 19.43 20.43 -13.34
C ALA A 4 19.51 21.26 -14.64
N GLY A 5 18.41 21.90 -15.05
CA GLY A 5 18.48 22.95 -16.08
C GLY A 5 17.25 23.23 -16.97
N LEU A 6 16.11 22.55 -16.81
CA LEU A 6 14.91 22.82 -17.63
C LEU A 6 13.63 22.96 -16.79
N PRO A 7 12.67 23.83 -17.19
CA PRO A 7 11.42 24.02 -16.48
C PRO A 7 10.56 22.75 -16.56
N THR A 8 9.87 22.44 -15.46
CA THR A 8 8.92 21.34 -15.37
C THR A 8 7.54 21.75 -15.88
N PRO A 9 6.98 20.98 -16.83
CA PRO A 9 5.54 20.77 -16.86
C PRO A 9 5.21 19.29 -17.10
N SER A 10 4.93 18.54 -16.03
CA SER A 10 4.52 17.14 -16.09
C SER A 10 3.17 16.91 -16.79
N SER A 11 2.39 17.97 -17.00
CA SER A 11 1.14 17.96 -17.77
C SER A 11 1.35 17.84 -19.27
N LEU A 12 2.36 18.51 -19.84
CA LEU A 12 2.58 18.60 -21.30
C LEU A 12 3.07 17.27 -21.93
N PHE A 13 3.77 16.44 -21.17
CA PHE A 13 4.27 15.14 -21.68
C PHE A 13 3.19 14.05 -21.75
N ARG A 14 2.01 14.26 -21.13
CA ARG A 14 0.92 13.28 -21.13
C ARG A 14 0.17 13.17 -22.47
N GLU A 15 0.29 14.17 -23.35
CA GLU A 15 -0.51 14.30 -24.59
C GLU A 15 0.29 14.23 -25.89
N LEU A 16 1.58 13.87 -25.85
CA LEU A 16 2.40 13.70 -27.06
C LEU A 16 1.85 12.61 -27.98
N ARG A 17 1.55 12.96 -29.23
CA ARG A 17 0.97 12.03 -30.23
C ARG A 17 2.03 11.10 -30.80
N ASP A 18 1.64 9.90 -31.24
CA ASP A 18 2.61 8.92 -31.75
C ASP A 18 3.34 9.40 -33.04
N GLU A 19 2.70 10.29 -33.82
CA GLU A 19 3.33 10.99 -34.96
C GLU A 19 4.51 11.91 -34.56
N GLU A 20 4.52 12.42 -33.34
CA GLU A 20 5.60 13.26 -32.80
C GLU A 20 6.76 12.39 -32.32
N LEU A 21 6.44 11.23 -31.73
CA LEU A 21 7.43 10.21 -31.38
C LEU A 21 8.11 9.66 -32.64
N GLY A 22 7.35 9.31 -33.70
CA GLY A 22 7.90 8.84 -34.97
C GLY A 22 8.87 9.84 -35.61
N ARG A 23 8.51 11.13 -35.64
CA ARG A 23 9.42 12.21 -36.12
C ARG A 23 10.68 12.35 -35.26
N LEU A 24 10.57 12.20 -33.94
CA LEU A 24 11.73 12.22 -33.04
C LEU A 24 12.64 11.00 -33.29
N CYS A 25 12.07 9.80 -33.44
CA CYS A 25 12.82 8.59 -33.75
C CYS A 25 13.54 8.70 -35.10
N ALA A 26 12.90 9.23 -36.14
CA ALA A 26 13.53 9.47 -37.43
C ALA A 26 14.72 10.45 -37.32
N ARG A 27 14.58 11.55 -36.55
CA ARG A 27 15.69 12.49 -36.28
C ARG A 27 16.84 11.82 -35.53
N VAL A 28 16.54 11.02 -34.50
CA VAL A 28 17.56 10.25 -33.76
C VAL A 28 18.26 9.25 -34.68
N CYS A 29 17.53 8.57 -35.58
CA CYS A 29 18.12 7.63 -36.54
C CYS A 29 19.05 8.31 -37.56
N ALA A 30 18.79 9.57 -37.92
CA ALA A 30 19.68 10.34 -38.79
C ALA A 30 20.97 10.71 -38.04
N LEU A 31 20.83 11.36 -36.88
CA LEU A 31 21.94 11.81 -36.03
C LEU A 31 22.86 10.69 -35.53
N LEU A 32 22.39 9.44 -35.48
CA LEU A 32 23.20 8.26 -35.11
C LEU A 32 23.90 7.56 -36.29
N ARG A 33 23.75 8.06 -37.52
CA ARG A 33 24.41 7.53 -38.75
C ARG A 33 25.53 8.44 -39.29
N GLU A 34 25.43 9.75 -39.05
CA GLU A 34 26.23 10.85 -39.62
C GLU A 34 27.72 10.95 -39.17
N GLU A 35 28.28 9.89 -38.59
CA GLU A 35 29.64 9.68 -38.03
C GLU A 35 30.18 10.70 -36.99
N ASP A 36 30.23 12.00 -37.29
CA ASP A 36 30.65 13.05 -36.36
C ASP A 36 29.48 13.47 -35.44
N TRP A 37 29.47 12.97 -34.20
CA TRP A 37 28.35 13.18 -33.27
C TRP A 37 28.34 14.59 -32.66
N GLY A 38 27.69 15.53 -33.35
CA GLY A 38 27.46 16.90 -32.88
C GLY A 38 26.60 16.99 -31.59
N PRO A 39 26.50 18.20 -30.99
CA PRO A 39 25.82 18.41 -29.70
C PRO A 39 24.31 18.10 -29.73
N ASP A 40 23.70 18.08 -30.91
CA ASP A 40 22.28 17.74 -31.12
C ASP A 40 21.96 16.27 -30.81
N ALA A 41 22.90 15.35 -31.04
CA ALA A 41 22.69 13.91 -30.83
C ALA A 41 22.37 13.54 -29.37
N PRO A 42 23.15 13.97 -28.35
CA PRO A 42 22.82 13.67 -26.96
C PRO A 42 21.54 14.37 -26.49
N ASP A 43 21.20 15.55 -27.00
CA ASP A 43 19.97 16.25 -26.60
C ASP A 43 18.70 15.64 -27.23
N ALA A 44 18.79 15.14 -28.47
CA ALA A 44 17.74 14.33 -29.07
C ALA A 44 17.50 13.02 -28.29
N LEU A 45 18.57 12.33 -27.87
CA LEU A 45 18.47 11.12 -27.04
C LEU A 45 17.95 11.40 -25.62
N ARG A 46 18.37 12.48 -24.97
CA ARG A 46 17.82 12.93 -23.68
C ARG A 46 16.31 13.16 -23.77
N ARG A 47 15.86 13.83 -24.83
CA ARG A 47 14.42 14.07 -25.08
C ARG A 47 13.67 12.78 -25.34
N LEU A 48 14.25 11.84 -26.10
CA LEU A 48 13.66 10.51 -26.33
C LEU A 48 13.52 9.73 -25.02
N PHE A 49 14.57 9.68 -24.19
CA PHE A 49 14.55 9.04 -22.87
C PHE A 49 13.45 9.62 -21.97
N LEU A 50 13.35 10.94 -21.84
CA LEU A 50 12.30 11.58 -21.04
C LEU A 50 10.88 11.25 -21.51
N ILE A 51 10.66 11.13 -22.83
CA ILE A 51 9.34 10.78 -23.38
C ILE A 51 8.99 9.31 -23.11
N VAL A 52 9.96 8.40 -23.22
CA VAL A 52 9.77 6.97 -22.92
C VAL A 52 9.51 6.75 -21.42
N SER A 53 10.28 7.39 -20.52
CA SER A 53 10.10 7.23 -19.08
C SER A 53 8.86 7.95 -18.50
N ALA A 54 8.29 8.94 -19.20
CA ALA A 54 7.15 9.73 -18.68
C ALA A 54 5.76 9.06 -18.88
N THR A 55 5.69 7.90 -19.55
CA THR A 55 4.42 7.32 -20.01
C THR A 55 3.94 6.14 -19.18
N LYS A 56 2.66 6.15 -18.77
CA LYS A 56 1.98 5.03 -18.07
C LYS A 56 1.84 3.75 -18.91
N TYR A 57 2.11 3.82 -20.22
CA TYR A 57 1.95 2.72 -21.17
C TYR A 57 3.23 2.56 -21.99
N ASN A 58 3.67 1.33 -22.21
CA ASN A 58 4.86 1.02 -23.01
C ASN A 58 4.64 1.41 -24.48
N ARG A 59 5.18 2.57 -24.88
CA ARG A 59 5.27 2.95 -26.31
C ARG A 59 6.33 2.07 -26.98
N ARG A 60 6.07 1.61 -28.21
CA ARG A 60 7.02 0.79 -28.98
C ARG A 60 7.83 1.66 -29.93
N LEU A 61 9.16 1.60 -29.86
CA LEU A 61 10.05 2.22 -30.84
C LEU A 61 10.14 1.33 -32.09
N GLU A 62 10.37 1.96 -33.25
CA GLU A 62 10.55 1.22 -34.50
C GLU A 62 11.86 0.41 -34.51
N ARG A 63 11.84 -0.77 -35.14
CA ARG A 63 13.01 -1.68 -35.23
C ARG A 63 14.29 -1.01 -35.75
N PRO A 64 14.28 -0.10 -36.77
CA PRO A 64 15.50 0.56 -37.23
C PRO A 64 16.14 1.46 -36.16
N CYS A 65 15.33 2.10 -35.32
CA CYS A 65 15.80 2.92 -34.20
C CYS A 65 16.44 2.03 -33.11
N LEU A 66 15.78 0.93 -32.75
CA LEU A 66 16.32 -0.03 -31.79
C LEU A 66 17.62 -0.70 -32.28
N ALA A 67 17.73 -0.99 -33.58
CA ALA A 67 18.96 -1.52 -34.17
C ALA A 67 20.11 -0.50 -34.10
N LEU A 68 19.87 0.76 -34.47
CA LEU A 68 20.88 1.82 -34.40
C LEU A 68 21.36 2.04 -32.95
N LEU A 69 20.45 2.15 -31.98
CA LEU A 69 20.78 2.28 -30.55
C LEU A 69 21.63 1.12 -30.02
N GLN A 70 21.38 -0.12 -30.48
CA GLN A 70 22.23 -1.28 -30.16
C GLN A 70 23.64 -1.13 -30.78
N THR A 71 23.72 -0.74 -32.05
CA THR A 71 25.03 -0.58 -32.73
C THR A 71 25.88 0.54 -32.14
N THR A 72 25.30 1.70 -31.76
CA THR A 72 26.05 2.80 -31.14
C THR A 72 26.41 2.54 -29.68
N LEU A 73 25.65 1.70 -28.97
CA LEU A 73 26.04 1.17 -27.66
C LEU A 73 27.23 0.19 -27.75
N CYS A 74 27.22 -0.70 -28.73
CA CYS A 74 28.29 -1.68 -28.95
C CYS A 74 29.54 -1.11 -29.66
N SER A 75 29.46 0.06 -30.28
CA SER A 75 30.61 0.71 -30.93
C SER A 75 31.63 1.25 -29.91
N PRO A 76 32.91 0.83 -29.96
CA PRO A 76 33.96 1.30 -29.05
C PRO A 76 34.45 2.73 -29.37
N THR A 77 34.15 3.26 -30.56
CA THR A 77 34.51 4.64 -30.96
C THR A 77 33.48 5.67 -30.50
N CYS A 78 32.33 5.23 -29.99
CA CYS A 78 31.24 6.10 -29.57
C CYS A 78 31.54 6.82 -28.24
N PRO A 79 31.33 8.15 -28.12
CA PRO A 79 31.45 8.89 -26.87
C PRO A 79 30.59 8.30 -25.74
N GLU A 80 31.17 8.23 -24.54
CA GLU A 80 30.55 7.59 -23.37
C GLU A 80 29.16 8.13 -23.02
N GLN A 81 28.92 9.44 -23.24
CA GLN A 81 27.64 10.08 -22.99
C GLN A 81 26.54 9.54 -23.92
N LEU A 82 26.87 9.24 -25.18
CA LEU A 82 25.93 8.69 -26.16
C LEU A 82 25.66 7.21 -25.87
N GLN A 83 26.70 6.43 -25.57
CA GLN A 83 26.54 5.04 -25.11
C GLN A 83 25.62 4.95 -23.88
N LEU A 84 25.82 5.82 -22.89
CA LEU A 84 25.01 5.86 -21.66
C LEU A 84 23.55 6.24 -21.93
N LEU A 85 23.29 7.20 -22.82
CA LEU A 85 21.93 7.56 -23.22
C LEU A 85 21.25 6.46 -24.05
N CYS A 86 21.98 5.78 -24.94
CA CYS A 86 21.46 4.63 -25.68
C CYS A 86 21.09 3.48 -24.74
N ALA A 87 21.98 3.12 -23.80
CA ALA A 87 21.69 2.12 -22.78
C ALA A 87 20.48 2.50 -21.91
N ALA A 88 20.37 3.77 -21.52
CA ALA A 88 19.21 4.26 -20.76
C ALA A 88 17.91 4.08 -21.54
N VAL A 89 17.82 4.53 -22.80
CA VAL A 89 16.62 4.34 -23.64
C VAL A 89 16.30 2.85 -23.82
N LEU A 90 17.28 2.01 -24.14
CA LEU A 90 17.05 0.57 -24.34
C LEU A 90 16.60 -0.14 -23.06
N ARG A 91 17.07 0.29 -21.89
CA ARG A 91 16.67 -0.27 -20.59
C ARG A 91 15.22 0.04 -20.25
N GLU A 92 14.76 1.28 -20.44
CA GLU A 92 13.35 1.63 -20.21
C GLU A 92 12.40 0.95 -21.22
N MET A 93 12.92 0.60 -22.40
CA MET A 93 12.23 -0.17 -23.44
C MET A 93 12.23 -1.69 -23.21
N SER A 94 12.86 -2.17 -22.13
CA SER A 94 12.98 -3.60 -21.81
C SER A 94 11.78 -4.09 -20.97
N PRO A 95 11.28 -5.33 -21.16
CA PRO A 95 11.71 -6.35 -22.12
C PRO A 95 11.20 -6.11 -23.56
N CYS A 96 11.97 -6.53 -24.57
CA CYS A 96 11.59 -6.36 -25.98
C CYS A 96 12.25 -7.40 -26.91
N ASP A 97 11.42 -8.19 -27.61
CA ASP A 97 11.81 -9.30 -28.51
C ASP A 97 12.74 -8.93 -29.68
N SER A 98 12.97 -7.63 -29.94
CA SER A 98 13.83 -7.15 -31.03
C SER A 98 15.22 -6.68 -30.57
N LEU A 99 15.60 -7.00 -29.32
CA LEU A 99 16.94 -6.78 -28.78
C LEU A 99 17.80 -8.04 -28.94
N SER A 100 18.96 -7.88 -29.58
CA SER A 100 19.93 -8.95 -29.85
C SER A 100 21.34 -8.49 -29.47
N LEU A 101 21.57 -8.31 -28.16
CA LEU A 101 22.85 -7.88 -27.61
C LEU A 101 23.66 -9.09 -27.13
N SER A 102 25.00 -9.03 -27.26
CA SER A 102 25.93 -10.05 -26.74
C SER A 102 27.05 -9.42 -25.92
N CYS A 103 27.52 -10.13 -24.89
CA CYS A 103 28.58 -9.67 -23.99
C CYS A 103 29.99 -10.19 -24.34
N ASP A 104 30.10 -11.22 -25.19
CA ASP A 104 31.32 -12.02 -25.34
C ASP A 104 32.49 -11.27 -25.98
N HIS A 105 32.16 -10.34 -26.88
CA HIS A 105 33.12 -9.56 -27.66
C HIS A 105 33.58 -8.27 -26.97
N ILE A 106 32.95 -7.89 -25.84
CA ILE A 106 33.20 -6.60 -25.17
C ILE A 106 34.41 -6.72 -24.24
N GLN A 107 35.42 -5.86 -24.45
CA GLN A 107 36.65 -5.81 -23.64
C GLN A 107 36.64 -4.69 -22.59
N ASN A 108 36.00 -3.55 -22.88
CA ASN A 108 35.92 -2.41 -21.95
C ASN A 108 34.90 -2.70 -20.83
N THR A 109 35.33 -2.67 -19.57
CA THR A 109 34.47 -2.98 -18.41
C THR A 109 33.32 -1.99 -18.21
N ARG A 110 33.48 -0.72 -18.61
CA ARG A 110 32.42 0.29 -18.55
C ARG A 110 31.37 0.08 -19.64
N GLN A 111 31.80 -0.26 -20.85
CA GLN A 111 30.88 -0.62 -21.95
C GLN A 111 30.14 -1.93 -21.64
N LEU A 112 30.82 -2.91 -21.05
CA LEU A 112 30.21 -4.13 -20.51
C LEU A 112 29.19 -3.79 -19.42
N GLY A 113 29.50 -2.82 -18.55
CA GLY A 113 28.56 -2.25 -17.58
C GLY A 113 27.26 -1.71 -18.20
N LEU A 114 27.37 -0.95 -19.29
CA LEU A 114 26.21 -0.39 -19.98
C LEU A 114 25.38 -1.47 -20.69
N VAL A 115 26.02 -2.39 -21.43
CA VAL A 115 25.33 -3.51 -22.12
C VAL A 115 24.68 -4.46 -21.11
N ALA A 116 25.38 -4.78 -20.02
CA ALA A 116 24.82 -5.56 -18.91
C ALA A 116 23.56 -4.92 -18.33
N SER A 117 23.51 -3.59 -18.20
CA SER A 117 22.31 -2.91 -17.68
C SER A 117 21.07 -3.06 -18.56
N VAL A 118 21.24 -3.34 -19.87
CA VAL A 118 20.14 -3.66 -20.80
C VAL A 118 19.81 -5.15 -20.76
N LEU A 119 20.81 -6.03 -20.78
CA LEU A 119 20.62 -7.49 -20.69
C LEU A 119 19.90 -7.91 -19.39
N LEU A 120 20.29 -7.32 -18.25
CA LEU A 120 19.65 -7.54 -16.96
C LEU A 120 18.20 -7.03 -16.91
N ALA A 121 17.84 -6.06 -17.76
CA ALA A 121 16.48 -5.54 -17.86
C ALA A 121 15.60 -6.35 -18.82
N GLN A 122 16.17 -7.16 -19.72
CA GLN A 122 15.42 -8.16 -20.49
C GLN A 122 14.92 -9.32 -19.62
N GLY A 123 15.70 -9.71 -18.60
CA GLY A 123 15.34 -10.82 -17.71
C GLY A 123 15.50 -12.23 -18.29
N ASP A 124 16.09 -12.37 -19.49
CA ASP A 124 16.39 -13.68 -20.07
C ASP A 124 17.49 -14.40 -19.27
N GLN A 125 17.12 -15.48 -18.59
CA GLN A 125 18.04 -16.26 -17.75
C GLN A 125 19.27 -16.78 -18.50
N GLN A 126 19.20 -17.07 -19.80
CA GLN A 126 20.37 -17.56 -20.55
C GLN A 126 21.39 -16.45 -20.78
N GLN A 127 20.92 -15.25 -21.14
CA GLN A 127 21.76 -14.05 -21.27
C GLN A 127 22.33 -13.60 -19.91
N VAL A 128 21.58 -13.75 -18.83
CA VAL A 128 22.08 -13.49 -17.47
C VAL A 128 23.18 -14.48 -17.09
N ARG A 129 23.07 -15.77 -17.43
CA ARG A 129 24.11 -16.78 -17.17
C ARG A 129 25.39 -16.54 -17.98
N SER A 130 25.31 -16.20 -19.27
CA SER A 130 26.50 -15.89 -20.08
C SER A 130 27.19 -14.61 -19.60
N LEU A 131 26.41 -13.57 -19.27
CA LEU A 131 26.90 -12.35 -18.65
C LEU A 131 27.61 -12.62 -17.31
N ALA A 132 27.03 -13.46 -16.45
CA ALA A 132 27.62 -13.86 -15.18
C ALA A 132 29.01 -14.48 -15.39
N GLN A 133 29.10 -15.50 -16.24
CA GLN A 133 30.37 -16.18 -16.56
C GLN A 133 31.42 -15.19 -17.10
N ARG A 134 31.01 -14.25 -17.97
CA ARG A 134 31.91 -13.22 -18.50
C ARG A 134 32.42 -12.27 -17.41
N VAL A 135 31.53 -11.78 -16.54
CA VAL A 135 31.88 -10.84 -15.46
C VAL A 135 32.78 -11.51 -14.42
N LEU A 136 32.50 -12.76 -14.04
CA LEU A 136 33.32 -13.55 -13.12
C LEU A 136 34.73 -13.76 -13.69
N LYS A 137 34.85 -14.13 -14.96
CA LYS A 137 36.15 -14.30 -15.63
C LYS A 137 36.99 -13.02 -15.63
N VAL A 138 36.37 -11.84 -15.74
CA VAL A 138 37.07 -10.56 -15.62
C VAL A 138 37.45 -10.28 -14.17
N LEU A 139 36.57 -10.55 -13.20
CA LEU A 139 36.86 -10.40 -11.78
C LEU A 139 37.99 -11.33 -11.30
N GLU A 140 38.02 -12.59 -11.73
CA GLU A 140 39.04 -13.58 -11.37
C GLU A 140 40.46 -13.22 -11.88
N SER A 141 40.56 -12.31 -12.86
CA SER A 141 41.86 -11.88 -13.38
C SER A 141 42.66 -11.08 -12.34
N ARG A 142 43.90 -11.54 -12.07
CA ARG A 142 44.84 -10.86 -11.17
C ARG A 142 45.67 -9.82 -11.93
N GLN A 143 45.38 -8.54 -11.83
CA GLN A 143 46.35 -7.46 -12.14
C GLN A 143 46.09 -6.18 -11.32
N PRO A 144 47.14 -5.40 -10.99
CA PRO A 144 47.02 -4.05 -10.44
C PRO A 144 46.79 -2.96 -11.52
N GLU A 145 46.99 -3.30 -12.80
CA GLU A 145 46.80 -2.42 -13.97
C GLU A 145 45.67 -2.93 -14.90
N GLY A 146 44.65 -3.56 -14.32
CA GLY A 146 43.48 -4.06 -15.04
C GLY A 146 42.44 -2.97 -15.37
N PRO A 147 41.47 -3.26 -16.27
CA PRO A 147 40.36 -2.35 -16.50
C PRO A 147 39.46 -2.24 -15.26
N SER A 148 39.01 -1.03 -14.95
CA SER A 148 38.37 -0.71 -13.66
C SER A 148 37.19 -1.64 -13.34
N LEU A 149 37.24 -2.28 -12.17
CA LEU A 149 36.24 -3.24 -11.71
C LEU A 149 34.93 -2.58 -11.21
N ARG A 150 34.93 -1.24 -11.06
CA ARG A 150 33.82 -0.43 -10.52
C ARG A 150 32.48 -0.59 -11.23
N HIS A 151 32.49 -1.07 -12.48
CA HIS A 151 31.28 -1.27 -13.28
C HIS A 151 30.71 -2.69 -13.18
N LEU A 152 31.42 -3.60 -12.51
CA LEU A 152 31.13 -5.04 -12.52
C LEU A 152 30.42 -5.54 -11.27
N LEU A 153 30.75 -5.00 -10.08
CA LEU A 153 30.11 -5.39 -8.82
C LEU A 153 28.58 -5.21 -8.81
N PRO A 154 28.02 -4.08 -9.31
CA PRO A 154 26.56 -3.93 -9.42
C PRO A 154 25.91 -4.95 -10.36
N ILE A 155 26.63 -5.44 -11.38
CA ILE A 155 26.14 -6.52 -12.26
C ILE A 155 26.04 -7.81 -11.45
N VAL A 156 27.09 -8.18 -10.70
CA VAL A 156 27.09 -9.40 -9.88
C VAL A 156 25.93 -9.39 -8.88
N SER A 157 25.72 -8.28 -8.17
CA SER A 157 24.58 -8.13 -7.24
C SER A 157 23.21 -8.30 -7.92
N LYS A 158 23.07 -7.90 -9.20
CA LYS A 158 21.82 -8.08 -9.92
C LYS A 158 21.68 -9.49 -10.51
N VAL A 159 22.79 -10.11 -10.91
CA VAL A 159 22.85 -11.50 -11.38
C VAL A 159 22.35 -12.45 -10.28
N THR A 160 22.83 -12.34 -9.03
CA THR A 160 22.37 -13.25 -7.96
C THR A 160 20.85 -13.15 -7.75
N SER A 161 20.30 -11.93 -7.77
CA SER A 161 18.85 -11.69 -7.65
C SER A 161 17.98 -12.21 -8.80
N LEU A 162 18.56 -12.50 -9.98
CA LEU A 162 17.83 -12.93 -11.18
C LEU A 162 18.10 -14.39 -11.59
N ALA A 163 19.27 -14.92 -11.22
CA ALA A 163 19.70 -16.28 -11.52
C ALA A 163 20.72 -16.75 -10.47
N PRO A 164 20.29 -17.15 -9.26
CA PRO A 164 21.19 -17.57 -8.19
C PRO A 164 22.09 -18.75 -8.62
N ASP A 165 21.56 -19.70 -9.38
CA ASP A 165 22.29 -20.86 -9.94
C ASP A 165 23.38 -20.49 -10.97
N ALA A 166 23.49 -19.20 -11.36
CA ALA A 166 24.51 -18.76 -12.31
C ALA A 166 25.93 -18.72 -11.72
N LEU A 167 26.06 -18.67 -10.38
CA LEU A 167 27.33 -18.66 -9.68
C LEU A 167 27.69 -20.05 -9.16
N ARG A 168 28.90 -20.55 -9.45
CA ARG A 168 29.41 -21.77 -8.83
C ARG A 168 29.87 -21.49 -7.40
N GLU A 169 29.76 -22.48 -6.51
CA GLU A 169 30.11 -22.35 -5.10
C GLU A 169 31.55 -21.85 -4.88
N GLU A 170 32.52 -22.32 -5.67
CA GLU A 170 33.92 -21.85 -5.63
C GLU A 170 34.05 -20.36 -5.95
N GLN A 171 33.25 -19.85 -6.89
CA GLN A 171 33.25 -18.46 -7.32
C GLN A 171 32.59 -17.58 -6.26
N THR A 172 31.48 -18.04 -5.67
CA THR A 172 30.83 -17.40 -4.50
C THR A 172 31.80 -17.33 -3.31
N ARG A 173 32.59 -18.39 -3.07
CA ARG A 173 33.61 -18.45 -2.02
C ARG A 173 34.77 -17.48 -2.29
N ALA A 174 35.26 -17.40 -3.53
CA ALA A 174 36.30 -16.47 -3.94
C ALA A 174 35.85 -15.00 -3.86
N LEU A 175 34.63 -14.68 -4.31
CA LEU A 175 34.05 -13.35 -4.21
C LEU A 175 33.80 -12.93 -2.77
N SER A 176 33.30 -13.83 -1.91
CA SER A 176 33.09 -13.53 -0.48
C SER A 176 34.39 -13.12 0.21
N LYS A 177 35.52 -13.76 -0.14
CA LYS A 177 36.84 -13.34 0.33
C LYS A 177 37.23 -11.95 -0.19
N ARG A 178 37.00 -11.66 -1.47
CA ARG A 178 37.34 -10.32 -2.02
C ARG A 178 36.47 -9.20 -1.44
N LEU A 179 35.21 -9.47 -1.16
CA LEU A 179 34.31 -8.52 -0.50
C LEU A 179 34.85 -8.10 0.87
N GLY A 180 35.21 -9.06 1.73
CA GLY A 180 35.80 -8.72 3.03
C GLY A 180 37.20 -8.11 2.92
N ASP A 181 37.98 -8.43 1.88
CA ASP A 181 39.30 -7.81 1.65
C ASP A 181 39.12 -6.32 1.33
N TRP A 182 38.14 -5.97 0.49
CA TRP A 182 37.80 -4.58 0.20
C TRP A 182 37.21 -3.84 1.41
N LEU A 183 36.39 -4.51 2.24
CA LEU A 183 35.84 -3.91 3.46
C LEU A 183 36.94 -3.59 4.50
N ARG A 184 37.93 -4.47 4.70
CA ARG A 184 38.94 -4.34 5.76
C ARG A 184 40.24 -3.66 5.34
N TYR A 185 40.68 -3.82 4.08
CA TYR A 185 42.02 -3.42 3.63
C TYR A 185 42.03 -2.32 2.55
N ALA A 186 40.91 -1.63 2.33
CA ALA A 186 40.90 -0.43 1.50
C ALA A 186 41.80 0.67 2.08
N SER A 187 42.54 1.34 1.20
CA SER A 187 43.56 2.32 1.53
C SER A 187 42.97 3.57 2.21
N VAL A 188 43.76 4.18 3.09
CA VAL A 188 43.38 5.37 3.87
C VAL A 188 44.06 6.65 3.32
N GLN A 189 44.61 6.58 2.10
CA GLN A 189 45.26 7.71 1.41
C GLN A 189 44.40 8.18 0.24
N GLN A 190 44.36 9.48 -0.03
CA GLN A 190 43.60 10.01 -1.16
C GLN A 190 44.29 9.74 -2.50
N ALA A 191 43.53 9.64 -3.59
CA ALA A 191 44.08 9.40 -4.92
C ALA A 191 44.88 10.61 -5.46
N VAL A 192 45.98 10.33 -6.17
CA VAL A 192 46.88 11.35 -6.75
C VAL A 192 46.11 12.31 -7.66
N ALA A 193 46.16 13.60 -7.37
CA ALA A 193 45.66 14.62 -8.27
C ALA A 193 46.58 14.75 -9.50
N HIS A 194 46.13 14.27 -10.66
CA HIS A 194 46.74 14.65 -11.93
C HIS A 194 46.54 16.16 -12.11
N SER A 195 47.62 16.93 -12.07
CA SER A 195 47.60 18.36 -12.37
C SER A 195 47.47 18.54 -13.88
N SER A 196 46.43 19.23 -14.33
CA SER A 196 46.37 19.76 -15.70
C SER A 196 47.56 20.68 -15.94
N GLY A 197 48.25 20.51 -17.06
CA GLY A 197 49.60 21.00 -17.27
C GLY A 197 49.76 22.52 -17.09
N GLY A 198 50.72 22.92 -16.25
CA GLY A 198 51.28 24.26 -16.18
C GLY A 198 52.81 24.15 -16.31
N PHE A 199 53.38 24.80 -17.33
CA PHE A 199 54.75 24.52 -17.82
C PHE A 199 55.91 24.92 -16.88
N PHE A 200 55.64 25.49 -15.71
CA PHE A 200 56.67 25.95 -14.75
C PHE A 200 56.33 25.58 -13.31
N SER A 201 56.49 24.31 -12.95
CA SER A 201 56.56 23.86 -11.55
C SER A 201 57.32 22.54 -11.48
N THR A 202 58.41 22.50 -10.71
CA THR A 202 59.14 21.25 -10.47
C THR A 202 58.26 20.25 -9.70
N PRO A 203 58.32 18.94 -10.02
CA PRO A 203 57.44 17.95 -9.41
C PRO A 203 57.94 17.55 -8.01
N ARG A 204 57.82 18.49 -7.06
CA ARG A 204 57.71 18.08 -5.65
C ARG A 204 56.36 17.39 -5.50
N ALA A 205 56.37 16.07 -5.48
CA ALA A 205 55.22 15.26 -5.11
C ALA A 205 54.74 15.72 -3.73
N ARG A 206 53.70 16.55 -3.69
CA ARG A 206 53.00 16.87 -2.45
C ARG A 206 52.47 15.56 -1.91
N GLN A 207 52.97 15.16 -0.73
CA GLN A 207 52.54 13.93 -0.08
C GLN A 207 51.01 13.92 0.05
N LEU A 208 50.42 12.76 -0.22
CA LEU A 208 48.98 12.57 -0.27
C LEU A 208 48.39 12.89 1.10
N GLY A 209 47.37 13.75 1.12
CA GLY A 209 46.56 13.92 2.32
C GLY A 209 45.89 12.58 2.66
N PRO A 210 45.88 12.16 3.94
CA PRO A 210 45.08 11.00 4.33
C PRO A 210 43.59 11.30 4.11
N VAL A 211 42.79 10.25 4.05
CA VAL A 211 41.33 10.37 4.12
C VAL A 211 40.96 10.79 5.55
N THR A 212 39.96 11.67 5.68
CA THR A 212 39.48 12.17 6.98
C THR A 212 38.19 11.50 7.42
N GLU A 213 37.96 11.42 8.72
CA GLU A 213 36.71 11.03 9.36
C GLU A 213 35.65 12.14 9.20
N VAL A 214 34.41 11.89 9.66
CA VAL A 214 33.27 12.83 9.55
C VAL A 214 33.52 14.14 10.35
N ASP A 215 34.27 14.05 11.46
CA ASP A 215 34.73 15.17 12.29
C ASP A 215 35.98 15.88 11.73
N GLY A 216 36.50 15.43 10.58
CA GLY A 216 37.73 15.97 9.98
C GLY A 216 39.02 15.46 10.62
N ALA A 217 38.96 14.55 11.59
CA ALA A 217 40.14 13.85 12.10
C ALA A 217 40.74 12.96 11.00
N VAL A 218 42.02 12.60 11.11
CA VAL A 218 42.63 11.61 10.19
C VAL A 218 42.03 10.23 10.46
N ALA A 219 41.61 9.49 9.43
CA ALA A 219 41.19 8.10 9.59
C ALA A 219 42.39 7.20 9.90
N THR A 220 42.26 6.32 10.89
CA THR A 220 43.41 5.59 11.49
C THR A 220 43.32 4.06 11.45
N ASP A 221 42.14 3.47 11.30
CA ASP A 221 41.95 2.01 11.34
C ASP A 221 41.81 1.42 9.93
N PHE A 222 40.68 1.68 9.26
CA PHE A 222 40.44 1.34 7.86
C PHE A 222 39.45 2.31 7.21
N PHE A 223 39.39 2.32 5.88
CA PHE A 223 38.47 3.17 5.11
C PHE A 223 37.03 2.66 5.14
N THR A 224 36.07 3.58 5.26
CA THR A 224 34.62 3.32 5.25
C THR A 224 33.88 4.28 4.32
N VAL A 225 32.61 3.98 4.01
CA VAL A 225 31.75 4.86 3.19
C VAL A 225 31.49 6.25 3.81
N LEU A 226 31.69 6.42 5.12
CA LEU A 226 31.61 7.72 5.80
C LEU A 226 32.95 8.49 5.81
N SER A 227 34.01 7.90 5.27
CA SER A 227 35.32 8.52 5.18
C SER A 227 35.35 9.57 4.06
N THR A 228 35.88 10.76 4.37
CA THR A 228 35.82 11.96 3.52
C THR A 228 37.16 12.24 2.83
N GLY A 229 37.12 12.46 1.51
CA GLY A 229 38.32 12.76 0.70
C GLY A 229 37.95 13.51 -0.58
N GLN A 230 38.92 14.19 -1.20
CA GLN A 230 38.68 14.93 -2.45
C GLN A 230 38.66 14.01 -3.68
N ARG A 231 39.41 12.91 -3.67
CA ARG A 231 39.48 11.92 -4.74
C ARG A 231 39.68 10.53 -4.14
N PHE A 232 38.77 9.60 -4.46
CA PHE A 232 38.87 8.22 -4.00
C PHE A 232 39.61 7.32 -5.00
N THR A 233 40.42 6.40 -4.47
CA THR A 233 41.16 5.35 -5.21
C THR A 233 40.23 4.21 -5.68
N GLU A 234 40.72 3.34 -6.56
CA GLU A 234 39.94 2.18 -7.07
C GLU A 234 39.37 1.31 -5.93
N ASP A 235 40.22 0.92 -4.99
CA ASP A 235 39.89 0.09 -3.82
C ASP A 235 38.90 0.77 -2.85
N GLN A 236 38.97 2.10 -2.69
CA GLN A 236 37.97 2.86 -1.94
C GLN A 236 36.60 2.85 -2.62
N TRP A 237 36.54 2.94 -3.95
CA TRP A 237 35.27 2.74 -4.68
C TRP A 237 34.75 1.31 -4.56
N LEU A 238 35.62 0.30 -4.59
CA LEU A 238 35.25 -1.10 -4.41
C LEU A 238 34.75 -1.39 -2.98
N ASN A 239 35.31 -0.74 -1.96
CA ASN A 239 34.81 -0.79 -0.57
C ASN A 239 33.36 -0.28 -0.46
N VAL A 240 33.08 0.91 -1.01
CA VAL A 240 31.71 1.49 -1.02
C VAL A 240 30.73 0.59 -1.77
N GLN A 241 31.15 0.02 -2.90
CA GLN A 241 30.30 -0.90 -3.67
C GLN A 241 30.08 -2.24 -2.95
N ALA A 242 31.12 -2.81 -2.34
CA ALA A 242 31.05 -4.04 -1.56
C ALA A 242 30.05 -3.89 -0.41
N PHE A 243 30.12 -2.78 0.35
CA PHE A 243 29.14 -2.47 1.39
C PHE A 243 27.72 -2.31 0.82
N SER A 244 27.56 -1.58 -0.29
CA SER A 244 26.25 -1.35 -0.93
C SER A 244 25.54 -2.60 -1.45
N MET A 245 26.25 -3.73 -1.65
CA MET A 245 25.65 -5.02 -2.03
C MET A 245 25.73 -6.09 -0.94
N LEU A 246 26.32 -5.76 0.22
CA LEU A 246 26.66 -6.71 1.27
C LEU A 246 25.45 -7.46 1.82
N ARG A 247 24.34 -6.75 2.08
CA ARG A 247 23.11 -7.36 2.60
C ARG A 247 22.50 -8.36 1.64
N ALA A 248 22.40 -8.00 0.36
CA ALA A 248 21.87 -8.88 -0.68
C ALA A 248 22.75 -10.15 -0.81
N TRP A 249 24.07 -9.98 -0.84
CA TRP A 249 25.02 -11.09 -0.91
C TRP A 249 24.95 -12.02 0.31
N LEU A 250 24.77 -11.46 1.52
CA LEU A 250 24.62 -12.25 2.74
C LEU A 250 23.30 -13.03 2.76
N LEU A 251 22.19 -12.43 2.32
CA LEU A 251 20.88 -13.09 2.22
C LEU A 251 20.92 -14.29 1.26
N ASP A 252 21.48 -14.11 0.06
CA ASP A 252 21.65 -15.17 -0.94
C ASP A 252 22.60 -16.29 -0.47
N SER A 253 23.51 -15.99 0.47
CA SER A 253 24.48 -16.93 1.07
C SER A 253 23.99 -17.61 2.36
N GLY A 254 22.67 -17.63 2.60
CA GLY A 254 22.07 -18.19 3.82
C GLY A 254 22.18 -19.73 3.94
N PRO A 255 22.04 -20.29 5.16
CA PRO A 255 22.28 -21.71 5.44
C PRO A 255 21.24 -22.70 4.85
N GLY A 256 20.24 -22.24 4.10
CA GLY A 256 19.20 -23.09 3.49
C GLY A 256 19.54 -23.69 2.12
N GLY A 257 20.77 -23.49 1.63
CA GLY A 257 21.18 -23.74 0.24
C GLY A 257 21.77 -25.12 -0.11
N SER A 258 21.77 -26.09 0.80
CA SER A 258 22.13 -27.48 0.46
C SER A 258 21.55 -28.49 1.46
N SER A 259 20.88 -29.53 0.95
CA SER A 259 20.55 -30.72 1.72
C SER A 259 21.82 -31.43 2.21
N ALA A 260 21.83 -31.89 3.46
CA ALA A 260 22.90 -32.69 4.05
C ALA A 260 23.13 -34.02 3.30
N PRO A 261 24.26 -34.71 3.59
CA PRO A 261 24.15 -35.71 4.66
C PRO A 261 25.21 -35.57 5.76
N ASP A 262 24.95 -36.31 6.83
CA ASP A 262 25.65 -36.34 8.12
C ASP A 262 27.18 -36.47 8.05
N ALA A 263 27.85 -35.79 8.99
CA ALA A 263 29.14 -36.20 9.53
C ALA A 263 29.20 -35.79 11.02
N ASP A 264 28.81 -36.74 11.85
CA ASP A 264 28.97 -36.71 13.31
C ASP A 264 30.47 -36.76 13.64
N ASP A 265 31.06 -35.64 14.08
CA ASP A 265 32.28 -35.60 14.90
C ASP A 265 32.65 -34.15 15.29
N LYS A 266 32.24 -33.74 16.49
CA LYS A 266 32.90 -32.64 17.22
C LYS A 266 33.03 -32.99 18.68
N SER A 267 33.99 -33.88 18.95
CA SER A 267 34.49 -34.17 20.28
C SER A 267 34.90 -32.87 21.00
N GLU A 268 34.42 -32.73 22.23
CA GLU A 268 34.77 -31.65 23.14
C GLU A 268 36.28 -31.63 23.41
N LEU A 269 36.89 -30.43 23.44
CA LEU A 269 38.16 -30.23 24.15
C LEU A 269 38.13 -28.89 24.86
N GLU A 270 37.68 -28.93 26.12
CA GLU A 270 37.87 -27.83 27.06
C GLU A 270 39.35 -27.60 27.37
N GLY A 271 39.67 -26.39 27.83
CA GLY A 271 40.85 -26.18 28.67
C GLY A 271 42.12 -25.69 27.97
N SER A 272 42.21 -24.37 27.75
CA SER A 272 43.27 -23.57 28.40
C SER A 272 43.06 -22.07 28.22
N THR A 273 42.59 -21.43 29.28
CA THR A 273 42.69 -19.98 29.48
C THR A 273 44.15 -19.59 29.71
N LEU A 274 44.83 -19.02 28.69
CA LEU A 274 45.88 -17.97 28.78
C LEU A 274 46.62 -17.79 27.44
N SER A 275 46.22 -16.78 26.64
CA SER A 275 47.04 -15.97 25.69
C SER A 275 46.18 -15.45 24.53
N VAL A 276 45.35 -14.43 24.79
CA VAL A 276 44.36 -13.92 23.81
C VAL A 276 44.75 -12.56 23.20
N LEU A 277 45.75 -11.86 23.77
CA LEU A 277 46.05 -10.46 23.42
C LEU A 277 47.16 -10.23 22.37
N SER A 278 47.46 -11.22 21.53
CA SER A 278 48.37 -11.04 20.38
C SER A 278 48.00 -11.82 19.11
N ALA A 279 46.95 -12.65 19.13
CA ALA A 279 46.60 -13.56 18.02
C ALA A 279 45.50 -13.03 17.06
N ALA A 280 44.90 -11.86 17.36
CA ALA A 280 43.78 -11.32 16.57
C ALA A 280 44.13 -10.94 15.12
N SER A 281 45.41 -10.72 14.81
CA SER A 281 45.86 -10.34 13.46
C SER A 281 46.02 -11.55 12.52
N THR A 282 46.38 -12.73 13.03
CA THR A 282 46.72 -13.92 12.23
C THR A 282 45.59 -14.95 12.11
N ALA A 283 44.56 -14.89 12.97
CA ALA A 283 43.44 -15.83 12.95
C ALA A 283 42.56 -15.78 11.68
N GLY A 284 42.62 -14.67 10.91
CA GLY A 284 41.80 -14.48 9.71
C GLY A 284 42.05 -15.49 8.57
N HIS A 285 43.16 -16.22 8.60
CA HIS A 285 43.51 -17.21 7.58
C HIS A 285 42.85 -18.59 7.74
N LEU A 286 42.18 -18.86 8.86
CA LEU A 286 41.62 -20.20 9.19
C LEU A 286 40.09 -20.30 9.08
N LEU A 287 39.39 -19.17 8.92
CA LEU A 287 37.93 -19.16 8.82
C LEU A 287 37.47 -19.45 7.38
N PRO A 288 36.37 -20.21 7.18
CA PRO A 288 35.72 -20.32 5.88
C PRO A 288 35.38 -18.92 5.32
N PRO A 289 35.57 -18.64 4.02
CA PRO A 289 35.43 -17.29 3.47
C PRO A 289 34.07 -16.59 3.70
N GLN A 290 32.99 -17.35 3.88
CA GLN A 290 31.69 -16.80 4.31
C GLN A 290 31.70 -16.33 5.78
N GLN A 291 32.21 -17.14 6.71
CA GLN A 291 32.30 -16.77 8.13
C GLN A 291 33.27 -15.60 8.34
N TRP A 292 34.37 -15.58 7.60
CA TRP A 292 35.29 -14.44 7.57
C TRP A 292 34.64 -13.17 7.02
N LEU A 293 33.83 -13.27 5.96
CA LEU A 293 33.04 -12.14 5.45
C LEU A 293 32.04 -11.65 6.50
N ARG A 294 31.39 -12.54 7.26
CA ARG A 294 30.47 -12.16 8.37
C ARG A 294 31.19 -11.36 9.46
N GLU A 295 32.37 -11.80 9.92
CA GLU A 295 33.15 -11.07 10.94
C GLU A 295 33.59 -9.68 10.41
N LYS A 296 34.04 -9.59 9.15
CA LYS A 296 34.45 -8.30 8.55
C LYS A 296 33.27 -7.39 8.21
N ALA A 297 32.11 -7.94 7.87
CA ALA A 297 30.86 -7.20 7.77
C ALA A 297 30.45 -6.62 9.14
N PHE A 298 30.56 -7.40 10.21
CA PHE A 298 30.29 -6.96 11.58
C PHE A 298 31.23 -5.82 12.02
N GLU A 299 32.55 -6.01 11.89
CA GLU A 299 33.57 -4.97 12.19
C GLU A 299 33.30 -3.66 11.43
N TYR A 300 32.99 -3.76 10.14
CA TYR A 300 32.72 -2.61 9.28
C TYR A 300 31.45 -1.87 9.71
N CYS A 301 30.35 -2.60 9.99
CA CYS A 301 29.11 -2.00 10.44
C CYS A 301 29.26 -1.37 11.83
N GLN A 302 29.93 -2.02 12.78
CA GLN A 302 30.26 -1.43 14.08
C GLN A 302 31.02 -0.12 13.91
N ARG A 303 32.05 -0.09 13.04
CA ARG A 303 32.83 1.13 12.77
C ARG A 303 31.98 2.27 12.20
N LEU A 304 31.04 1.96 11.30
CA LEU A 304 30.09 2.96 10.78
C LEU A 304 29.19 3.55 11.88
N LEU A 305 28.70 2.71 12.80
CA LEU A 305 27.91 3.18 13.95
C LEU A 305 28.73 4.13 14.83
N GLU A 306 29.98 3.78 15.15
CA GLU A 306 30.91 4.61 15.91
C GLU A 306 31.24 5.94 15.21
N GLN A 307 31.53 5.91 13.90
CA GLN A 307 31.81 7.12 13.11
C GLN A 307 30.62 8.08 13.10
N SER A 308 29.40 7.55 13.03
CA SER A 308 28.18 8.38 13.06
C SER A 308 27.99 9.15 14.37
N ASN A 309 28.61 8.72 15.48
CA ASN A 309 28.47 9.40 16.77
C ASN A 309 29.32 10.69 16.88
N ARG A 310 30.19 10.95 15.91
CA ARG A 310 31.06 12.13 15.87
C ARG A 310 30.30 13.34 15.31
N ARG A 311 30.63 14.54 15.79
CA ARG A 311 30.02 15.78 15.28
C ARG A 311 30.58 16.11 13.90
N GLU A 312 29.70 16.34 12.92
CA GLU A 312 30.09 16.67 11.55
C GLU A 312 30.89 17.98 11.47
N SER A 313 32.01 17.95 10.75
CA SER A 313 32.85 19.14 10.52
C SER A 313 32.46 19.95 9.28
N ARG A 314 31.71 19.32 8.34
CA ARG A 314 31.28 19.91 7.06
C ARG A 314 29.90 19.36 6.70
N GLY A 315 28.94 20.26 6.46
CA GLY A 315 27.52 19.91 6.27
C GLY A 315 27.22 19.17 4.95
N HIS A 316 27.43 17.85 4.95
CA HIS A 316 26.96 16.94 3.91
C HIS A 316 26.16 15.76 4.51
N PRO A 317 25.02 16.03 5.19
CA PRO A 317 24.23 15.01 5.90
C PRO A 317 23.52 14.00 4.98
N SER A 318 23.56 14.20 3.66
CA SER A 318 22.84 13.39 2.67
C SER A 318 23.24 11.90 2.65
N CYS A 319 24.47 11.58 3.04
CA CYS A 319 25.04 10.24 2.94
C CYS A 319 24.89 9.43 4.24
N LEU A 320 24.73 10.10 5.38
CA LEU A 320 24.88 9.48 6.70
C LEU A 320 23.71 8.55 7.05
N TRP A 321 22.46 8.96 6.80
CA TRP A 321 21.29 8.13 7.14
C TRP A 321 21.19 6.85 6.29
N PRO A 322 21.38 6.87 4.96
CA PRO A 322 21.36 5.65 4.15
C PRO A 322 22.43 4.64 4.58
N CYS A 323 23.64 5.09 4.95
CA CYS A 323 24.70 4.20 5.42
C CYS A 323 24.35 3.52 6.75
N LEU A 324 23.65 4.24 7.65
CA LEU A 324 23.18 3.67 8.92
C LEU A 324 22.01 2.71 8.75
N VAL A 325 21.04 3.05 7.88
CA VAL A 325 19.94 2.16 7.51
C VAL A 325 20.52 0.83 7.01
N GLU A 326 21.47 0.86 6.07
CA GLU A 326 22.08 -0.35 5.53
C GLU A 326 22.92 -1.09 6.59
N ALA A 327 23.69 -0.39 7.43
CA ALA A 327 24.51 -1.01 8.48
C ALA A 327 23.64 -1.76 9.52
N VAL A 328 22.51 -1.19 9.94
CA VAL A 328 21.59 -1.86 10.88
C VAL A 328 20.93 -3.08 10.22
N LEU A 329 20.53 -2.98 8.96
CA LEU A 329 19.94 -4.11 8.22
C LEU A 329 20.97 -5.23 7.93
N VAL A 330 22.25 -4.91 7.73
CA VAL A 330 23.32 -5.92 7.65
C VAL A 330 23.53 -6.60 9.01
N LEU A 331 23.57 -5.83 10.11
CA LEU A 331 23.72 -6.38 11.46
C LEU A 331 22.55 -7.30 11.85
N ASP A 332 21.33 -6.96 11.43
CA ASP A 332 20.13 -7.80 11.57
C ASP A 332 20.30 -9.15 10.84
N VAL A 333 20.66 -9.13 9.55
CA VAL A 333 20.92 -10.36 8.77
C VAL A 333 22.05 -11.20 9.39
N LEU A 334 23.10 -10.57 9.92
CA LEU A 334 24.18 -11.28 10.62
C LEU A 334 23.68 -11.97 11.90
N CYS A 335 22.87 -11.30 12.71
CA CYS A 335 22.29 -11.86 13.93
C CYS A 335 21.24 -12.96 13.65
N GLN A 336 20.51 -12.89 12.52
CA GLN A 336 19.64 -13.98 12.07
C GLN A 336 20.41 -15.22 11.60
N GLN A 337 21.60 -15.04 10.99
CA GLN A 337 22.43 -16.16 10.51
C GLN A 337 23.30 -16.78 11.61
N ASP A 338 23.78 -15.98 12.57
CA ASP A 338 24.65 -16.41 13.65
C ASP A 338 24.34 -15.59 14.93
N PRO A 339 23.67 -16.19 15.93
CA PRO A 339 23.31 -15.52 17.17
C PRO A 339 24.51 -14.99 18.00
N SER A 340 25.75 -15.42 17.72
CA SER A 340 26.93 -14.94 18.46
C SER A 340 27.19 -13.43 18.28
N PHE A 341 26.70 -12.84 17.18
CA PHE A 341 26.77 -11.40 16.96
C PHE A 341 25.79 -10.59 17.83
N LEU A 342 24.72 -11.19 18.36
CA LEU A 342 23.60 -10.49 19.00
C LEU A 342 24.03 -9.55 20.14
N TYR A 343 24.75 -10.06 21.14
CA TYR A 343 25.18 -9.25 22.28
C TYR A 343 26.17 -8.14 21.89
N ARG A 344 27.02 -8.39 20.88
CA ARG A 344 27.93 -7.37 20.35
C ARG A 344 27.13 -6.27 19.65
N THR A 345 26.22 -6.62 18.75
CA THR A 345 25.30 -5.70 18.06
C THR A 345 24.49 -4.83 19.03
N LEU A 346 23.91 -5.43 20.08
CA LEU A 346 23.13 -4.72 21.10
C LEU A 346 23.94 -3.64 21.83
N SER A 347 25.24 -3.86 22.04
CA SER A 347 26.11 -2.87 22.67
C SER A 347 26.29 -1.62 21.80
N CYS A 348 26.29 -1.78 20.47
CA CYS A 348 26.44 -0.70 19.50
C CYS A 348 25.12 0.00 19.17
N LEU A 349 23.98 -0.71 19.21
CA LEU A 349 22.66 -0.14 18.90
C LEU A 349 22.04 0.68 20.05
N LYS A 350 22.32 0.35 21.31
CA LYS A 350 21.76 1.09 22.47
C LYS A 350 22.07 2.61 22.44
N PRO A 351 23.30 3.08 22.19
CA PRO A 351 23.60 4.52 22.07
C PRO A 351 22.98 5.16 20.83
N LEU A 352 22.81 4.41 19.75
CA LEU A 352 22.19 4.91 18.52
C LEU A 352 20.70 5.16 18.73
N HIS A 353 19.99 4.24 19.38
CA HIS A 353 18.56 4.37 19.70
C HIS A 353 18.24 5.62 20.55
N THR A 354 19.03 5.88 21.59
CA THR A 354 18.81 7.07 22.45
C THR A 354 19.00 8.39 21.68
N ARG A 355 19.90 8.42 20.69
CA ARG A 355 20.04 9.55 19.75
C ARG A 355 18.85 9.67 18.79
N LEU A 356 18.40 8.56 18.19
CA LEU A 356 17.32 8.58 17.19
C LEU A 356 16.00 9.16 17.74
N ARG A 357 15.73 9.01 19.04
CA ARG A 357 14.57 9.64 19.71
C ARG A 357 14.64 11.17 19.80
N GLY A 358 15.80 11.79 19.58
CA GLY A 358 16.05 13.21 19.83
C GLY A 358 16.10 14.11 18.59
N ASP A 359 16.26 13.55 17.39
CA ASP A 359 16.46 14.32 16.16
C ASP A 359 15.58 13.79 15.00
N PRO A 360 14.59 14.59 14.52
CA PRO A 360 13.68 14.17 13.46
C PRO A 360 14.37 13.94 12.09
N ALA A 361 15.63 14.36 11.90
CA ALA A 361 16.35 14.10 10.66
C ALA A 361 16.60 12.59 10.42
N TRP A 362 16.67 11.79 11.50
CA TRP A 362 17.15 10.39 11.45
C TRP A 362 16.03 9.35 11.45
N VAL A 363 14.77 9.80 11.36
CA VAL A 363 13.56 8.98 11.56
C VAL A 363 13.52 7.72 10.67
N ARG A 364 14.07 7.77 9.45
CA ARG A 364 14.20 6.61 8.55
C ARG A 364 15.15 5.51 9.10
N ALA A 365 16.15 5.87 9.90
CA ALA A 365 17.04 4.91 10.56
C ALA A 365 16.39 4.22 11.77
N LEU A 366 15.26 4.75 12.30
CA LEU A 366 14.52 4.08 13.38
C LEU A 366 13.79 2.83 12.88
N LEU A 367 13.34 2.80 11.62
CA LEU A 367 12.62 1.65 11.05
C LEU A 367 13.48 0.35 11.09
N PRO A 368 14.73 0.30 10.59
CA PRO A 368 15.62 -0.84 10.78
C PRO A 368 15.91 -1.22 12.24
N VAL A 369 16.01 -0.23 13.13
CA VAL A 369 16.28 -0.47 14.56
C VAL A 369 15.06 -1.13 15.23
N ALA A 370 13.86 -0.69 14.89
CA ALA A 370 12.63 -1.33 15.32
C ALA A 370 12.49 -2.75 14.73
N GLN A 371 12.83 -2.95 13.46
CA GLN A 371 12.86 -4.27 12.83
C GLN A 371 13.82 -5.23 13.55
N PHE A 372 15.03 -4.78 13.88
CA PHE A 372 15.99 -5.55 14.67
C PHE A 372 15.43 -5.96 16.04
N PHE A 373 14.74 -5.05 16.73
CA PHE A 373 14.08 -5.37 17.99
C PHE A 373 12.84 -6.28 17.83
N LEU A 374 12.21 -6.36 16.65
CA LEU A 374 11.17 -7.35 16.38
C LEU A 374 11.74 -8.75 16.17
N HIS A 375 12.87 -8.89 15.46
CA HIS A 375 13.52 -10.18 15.25
C HIS A 375 14.21 -10.72 16.51
N HIS A 376 14.82 -9.84 17.31
CA HIS A 376 15.75 -10.25 18.37
C HIS A 376 15.40 -9.75 19.78
N GLY A 377 14.35 -8.94 19.96
CA GLY A 377 14.03 -8.28 21.23
C GLY A 377 13.79 -9.23 22.41
N GLU A 378 13.11 -10.35 22.17
CA GLU A 378 12.85 -11.40 23.17
C GLU A 378 14.16 -12.05 23.65
N ALA A 379 14.98 -12.56 22.71
CA ALA A 379 16.29 -13.15 23.01
C ALA A 379 17.27 -12.15 23.65
N ALA A 380 17.10 -10.86 23.37
CA ALA A 380 17.90 -9.77 23.93
C ALA A 380 17.44 -9.28 25.31
N ALA A 381 16.23 -9.66 25.76
CA ALA A 381 15.55 -9.12 26.93
C ALA A 381 15.55 -7.57 26.99
N VAL A 382 15.38 -6.91 25.83
CA VAL A 382 15.35 -5.44 25.72
C VAL A 382 13.91 -4.94 25.72
N ASP A 383 13.60 -4.03 26.64
CA ASP A 383 12.36 -3.25 26.59
C ASP A 383 12.38 -2.30 25.37
N ALA A 384 11.76 -2.78 24.30
CA ALA A 384 11.58 -2.05 23.05
C ALA A 384 10.25 -1.28 22.99
N GLU A 385 9.40 -1.29 24.02
CA GLU A 385 8.05 -0.70 23.94
C GLU A 385 8.11 0.79 23.61
N ALA A 386 8.97 1.53 24.31
CA ALA A 386 9.16 2.95 24.04
C ALA A 386 9.90 3.23 22.70
N VAL A 387 10.36 2.20 21.95
CA VAL A 387 10.74 2.34 20.53
C VAL A 387 9.46 2.43 19.70
N TYR A 388 8.58 1.45 19.86
CA TYR A 388 7.34 1.32 19.09
C TYR A 388 6.36 2.46 19.38
N GLN A 389 6.17 2.83 20.66
CA GLN A 389 5.35 4.00 21.03
C GLN A 389 5.81 5.27 20.32
N HIS A 390 7.12 5.54 20.28
CA HIS A 390 7.65 6.71 19.57
C HIS A 390 7.46 6.57 18.05
N LEU A 391 7.75 5.37 17.52
CA LEU A 391 7.69 5.07 16.10
C LEU A 391 6.28 5.25 15.55
N PHE A 392 5.26 4.76 16.25
CA PHE A 392 3.90 4.79 15.73
C PHE A 392 3.09 6.04 16.11
N THR A 393 3.38 6.71 17.24
CA THR A 393 2.59 7.89 17.64
C THR A 393 3.17 9.20 17.09
N ARG A 394 4.47 9.44 17.28
CA ARG A 394 5.08 10.72 16.87
C ARG A 394 5.39 10.79 15.39
N ILE A 395 5.92 9.70 14.79
CA ILE A 395 6.38 9.78 13.40
C ILE A 395 5.24 10.10 12.42
N PRO A 396 4.05 9.45 12.46
CA PRO A 396 3.00 9.81 11.52
C PRO A 396 2.50 11.24 11.77
N ALA A 397 2.31 11.63 13.04
CA ALA A 397 1.84 12.95 13.43
C ALA A 397 2.78 14.10 13.02
N GLU A 398 4.10 13.90 13.10
CA GLU A 398 5.12 14.92 12.78
C GLU A 398 5.58 14.86 11.32
N HIS A 399 5.59 13.67 10.70
CA HIS A 399 6.21 13.44 9.38
C HIS A 399 5.28 12.85 8.30
N PHE A 400 3.95 12.92 8.45
CA PHE A 400 2.98 12.56 7.40
C PHE A 400 3.31 13.17 6.02
N HIS A 401 3.94 14.34 6.01
CA HIS A 401 4.29 15.08 4.81
C HIS A 401 5.44 14.49 3.98
N SER A 402 6.17 13.48 4.49
CA SER A 402 7.30 12.83 3.81
C SER A 402 6.84 11.54 3.08
N PRO A 403 6.70 11.55 1.74
CA PRO A 403 6.12 10.42 1.01
C PRO A 403 7.01 9.16 1.05
N MET A 404 8.33 9.33 1.04
CA MET A 404 9.28 8.20 1.10
C MET A 404 9.20 7.50 2.46
N LEU A 405 9.15 8.28 3.56
CA LEU A 405 9.03 7.72 4.90
C LEU A 405 7.67 7.04 5.09
N ALA A 406 6.59 7.67 4.63
CA ALA A 406 5.25 7.07 4.70
C ALA A 406 5.20 5.71 3.99
N PHE A 407 5.84 5.60 2.82
CA PHE A 407 5.95 4.34 2.07
C PHE A 407 6.78 3.28 2.82
N GLU A 408 7.99 3.63 3.27
CA GLU A 408 8.86 2.71 4.02
C GLU A 408 8.22 2.25 5.34
N PHE A 409 7.47 3.14 6.01
CA PHE A 409 6.76 2.82 7.24
C PHE A 409 5.63 1.80 7.01
N VAL A 410 4.83 2.02 5.98
CA VAL A 410 3.71 1.15 5.61
C VAL A 410 4.21 -0.22 5.13
N GLN A 411 5.32 -0.24 4.37
CA GLN A 411 6.03 -1.49 4.03
C GLN A 411 6.55 -2.21 5.28
N PHE A 412 7.22 -1.51 6.19
CA PHE A 412 7.67 -2.08 7.47
C PHE A 412 6.50 -2.72 8.25
N CYS A 413 5.35 -2.05 8.32
CA CYS A 413 4.15 -2.61 8.96
C CYS A 413 3.68 -3.90 8.27
N ARG A 414 3.61 -3.90 6.93
CA ARG A 414 3.11 -5.01 6.11
C ARG A 414 4.03 -6.22 6.18
N ASP A 415 5.33 -6.00 6.08
CA ASP A 415 6.34 -7.05 6.02
C ASP A 415 6.62 -7.64 7.42
N SER A 416 6.35 -6.88 8.49
CA SER A 416 6.49 -7.33 9.89
C SER A 416 5.25 -8.03 10.48
N LEU A 417 4.11 -8.04 9.77
CA LEU A 417 2.86 -8.71 10.19
C LEU A 417 3.04 -10.11 10.84
N PRO A 418 3.78 -11.07 10.25
CA PRO A 418 3.89 -12.40 10.86
C PRO A 418 4.74 -12.44 12.14
N LEU A 419 5.66 -11.48 12.31
CA LEU A 419 6.57 -11.40 13.47
C LEU A 419 5.90 -10.70 14.65
N PHE A 420 5.04 -9.73 14.33
CA PHE A 420 4.20 -9.02 15.29
C PHE A 420 3.40 -9.99 16.19
N GLY A 421 2.88 -11.08 15.63
CA GLY A 421 2.16 -12.12 16.38
C GLY A 421 2.94 -12.86 17.48
N ARG A 422 4.27 -12.69 17.60
CA ARG A 422 5.09 -13.37 18.63
C ARG A 422 5.43 -12.46 19.83
N ASN A 423 5.69 -11.17 19.61
CA ASN A 423 6.12 -10.22 20.65
C ASN A 423 4.93 -9.53 21.40
N LEU A 424 3.84 -10.28 21.62
CA LEU A 424 2.52 -9.75 21.98
C LEU A 424 2.44 -9.01 23.33
N GLY A 425 3.29 -9.35 24.29
CA GLY A 425 3.22 -8.76 25.65
C GLY A 425 3.66 -7.29 25.70
N ILE A 426 4.57 -6.90 24.81
CA ILE A 426 5.16 -5.56 24.74
C ILE A 426 4.22 -4.65 23.93
N LEU A 427 3.91 -5.06 22.69
CA LEU A 427 3.20 -4.25 21.70
C LEU A 427 1.69 -4.06 22.00
N ARG A 428 1.12 -4.80 22.96
CA ARG A 428 -0.29 -4.69 23.39
C ARG A 428 -0.67 -3.31 23.95
N THR A 429 0.27 -2.55 24.49
CA THR A 429 0.01 -1.17 24.95
C THR A 429 0.07 -0.14 23.82
N SER A 430 0.69 -0.48 22.69
CA SER A 430 0.81 0.40 21.53
C SER A 430 -0.29 0.16 20.47
N PHE A 431 -0.62 -1.10 20.11
CA PHE A 431 -1.39 -1.41 18.88
C PHE A 431 -2.34 -2.64 18.92
N PRO A 432 -3.18 -2.89 19.94
CA PRO A 432 -3.83 -4.19 20.17
C PRO A 432 -4.47 -4.97 18.99
N ASN A 433 -4.88 -4.37 17.86
CA ASN A 433 -5.63 -5.08 16.80
C ASN A 433 -4.77 -5.82 15.78
N LEU A 434 -3.66 -5.21 15.32
CA LEU A 434 -2.64 -5.88 14.49
C LEU A 434 -2.23 -7.23 15.09
N PHE A 435 -2.21 -7.27 16.42
CA PHE A 435 -1.79 -8.38 17.25
C PHE A 435 -2.90 -9.37 17.60
N LYS A 436 -4.17 -8.93 17.69
CA LYS A 436 -5.33 -9.84 17.80
C LYS A 436 -5.53 -10.66 16.52
N ALA A 437 -5.42 -10.03 15.35
CA ALA A 437 -5.56 -10.73 14.06
C ALA A 437 -4.54 -11.88 13.92
N CYS A 438 -3.29 -11.66 14.36
CA CYS A 438 -2.24 -12.69 14.33
C CYS A 438 -2.51 -13.88 15.27
N LEU A 439 -3.23 -13.70 16.38
CA LEU A 439 -3.61 -14.80 17.27
C LEU A 439 -4.67 -15.73 16.63
N VAL A 440 -5.62 -15.18 15.87
CA VAL A 440 -6.70 -15.95 15.22
C VAL A 440 -6.17 -16.82 14.07
N ILE A 441 -5.09 -16.40 13.41
CA ILE A 441 -4.51 -17.13 12.26
C ILE A 441 -3.71 -18.39 12.71
N HIS A 442 -3.41 -18.52 14.01
CA HIS A 442 -2.44 -19.50 14.51
C HIS A 442 -2.98 -20.59 15.46
N GLU A 443 -4.30 -20.70 15.67
CA GLU A 443 -4.91 -21.89 16.28
C GLU A 443 -5.10 -23.00 15.23
N PRO A 444 -4.38 -24.14 15.31
CA PRO A 444 -4.72 -25.31 14.52
C PRO A 444 -5.94 -26.02 15.13
N GLU A 445 -7.01 -26.19 14.35
CA GLU A 445 -8.14 -27.03 14.76
C GLU A 445 -7.68 -28.47 15.06
N GLN A 446 -7.59 -28.82 16.35
CA GLN A 446 -7.50 -30.21 16.80
C GLN A 446 -8.76 -30.58 17.57
N GLY A 447 -9.74 -31.13 16.86
CA GLY A 447 -10.92 -31.74 17.47
C GLY A 447 -10.63 -33.15 17.98
N LEU A 448 -10.91 -33.40 19.26
CA LEU A 448 -11.15 -34.67 19.98
C LEU A 448 -11.27 -34.29 21.48
N GLY A 449 -12.16 -34.82 22.33
CA GLY A 449 -13.18 -35.84 22.12
C GLY A 449 -13.53 -36.58 23.42
N GLY A 450 -14.40 -35.99 24.27
CA GLY A 450 -15.20 -36.71 25.29
C GLY A 450 -14.57 -37.05 26.67
N LEU A 451 -15.45 -37.13 27.68
CA LEU A 451 -15.24 -37.51 29.10
C LEU A 451 -14.29 -36.58 29.92
N GLY A 452 -14.49 -36.32 31.21
CA GLY A 452 -15.52 -36.74 32.16
C GLY A 452 -14.97 -36.79 33.60
N CYS A 453 -15.83 -36.62 34.60
CA CYS A 453 -15.62 -36.81 36.06
C CYS A 453 -15.11 -35.64 36.94
N ALA A 454 -15.86 -35.49 38.04
CA ALA A 454 -15.73 -34.56 39.16
C ALA A 454 -14.59 -34.88 40.15
N GLY A 455 -14.26 -33.92 41.03
CA GLY A 455 -13.48 -34.19 42.26
C GLY A 455 -12.74 -32.95 42.81
N PRO A 456 -12.82 -32.58 44.11
CA PRO A 456 -12.46 -31.23 44.54
C PRO A 456 -11.28 -31.11 45.54
N LEU A 457 -10.90 -29.84 45.79
CA LEU A 457 -10.15 -29.30 46.94
C LEU A 457 -8.65 -29.64 47.11
N GLY A 458 -7.83 -28.59 47.05
CA GLY A 458 -6.44 -28.57 47.51
C GLY A 458 -5.99 -27.12 47.74
N GLN A 459 -6.14 -26.61 48.97
CA GLN A 459 -5.76 -25.25 49.33
C GLN A 459 -4.24 -25.12 49.50
N CYS A 460 -3.66 -24.00 49.03
CA CYS A 460 -2.55 -23.33 49.72
C CYS A 460 -2.56 -21.82 49.42
N PRO A 461 -2.11 -20.93 50.33
CA PRO A 461 -2.63 -19.57 50.37
C PRO A 461 -1.60 -18.45 50.12
N GLY A 462 -2.10 -17.28 49.73
CA GLY A 462 -1.63 -16.00 50.27
C GLY A 462 -0.50 -15.27 49.52
N MET A 463 -0.87 -14.42 48.56
CA MET A 463 -0.49 -13.00 48.62
C MET A 463 -1.50 -12.18 47.81
N GLY A 464 -2.22 -11.28 48.48
CA GLY A 464 -3.28 -10.51 47.86
C GLY A 464 -2.77 -9.25 47.17
N TRP A 465 -2.96 -9.16 45.85
CA TRP A 465 -3.11 -7.89 45.14
C TRP A 465 -4.37 -7.94 44.31
N GLY A 466 -5.49 -7.58 44.94
CA GLY A 466 -6.74 -7.36 44.23
C GLY A 466 -6.62 -6.11 43.35
N ARG A 467 -6.44 -6.29 42.06
CA ARG A 467 -6.98 -5.38 41.05
C ARG A 467 -8.05 -6.14 40.28
N PRO A 468 -9.26 -5.57 40.08
CA PRO A 468 -10.23 -6.19 39.20
C PRO A 468 -9.64 -6.30 37.80
N CYS A 469 -9.89 -7.41 37.11
CA CYS A 469 -9.69 -7.44 35.66
C CYS A 469 -10.58 -6.32 35.06
N PRO A 470 -10.07 -5.50 34.12
CA PRO A 470 -10.93 -4.60 33.38
C PRO A 470 -11.97 -5.45 32.64
N GLN A 471 -13.24 -5.03 32.73
CA GLN A 471 -14.32 -5.74 32.05
C GLN A 471 -14.07 -5.72 30.53
N GLU A 472 -14.30 -6.86 29.89
CA GLU A 472 -14.26 -6.98 28.43
C GLU A 472 -15.38 -6.09 27.84
N GLY A 473 -15.03 -4.88 27.41
CA GLY A 473 -16.00 -3.90 26.92
C GLY A 473 -15.44 -2.51 26.63
N GLU A 474 -14.44 -2.03 27.37
CA GLU A 474 -13.80 -0.74 27.09
C GLU A 474 -12.55 -0.89 26.22
N VAL A 475 -12.62 -0.40 24.98
CA VAL A 475 -11.45 -0.14 24.14
C VAL A 475 -10.63 0.98 24.78
N GLY A 476 -9.43 0.65 25.23
CA GLY A 476 -8.54 1.62 25.87
C GLY A 476 -8.11 2.74 24.90
N PRO A 477 -8.04 4.02 25.33
CA PRO A 477 -7.83 5.16 24.44
C PRO A 477 -6.47 5.15 23.69
N GLY A 478 -5.50 4.35 24.14
CA GLY A 478 -4.24 4.14 23.40
C GLY A 478 -4.41 3.33 22.11
N LEU A 479 -5.41 2.44 22.02
CA LEU A 479 -5.64 1.60 20.83
C LEU A 479 -6.08 2.43 19.62
N VAL A 480 -6.96 3.39 19.85
CA VAL A 480 -7.55 4.23 18.81
C VAL A 480 -6.50 5.18 18.21
N ALA A 481 -5.62 5.72 19.06
CA ALA A 481 -4.56 6.65 18.66
C ALA A 481 -3.61 6.05 17.61
N GLY A 482 -3.10 4.84 17.83
CA GLY A 482 -2.14 4.22 16.90
C GLY A 482 -2.72 4.01 15.49
N LEU A 483 -3.95 3.52 15.39
CA LEU A 483 -4.62 3.32 14.10
C LEU A 483 -4.91 4.67 13.41
N ALA A 484 -5.35 5.66 14.19
CA ALA A 484 -5.58 7.02 13.73
C ALA A 484 -4.35 7.66 13.10
N GLU A 485 -3.18 7.47 13.72
CA GLU A 485 -1.90 8.03 13.28
C GLU A 485 -1.41 7.40 11.97
N LEU A 486 -1.53 6.08 11.82
CA LEU A 486 -1.28 5.38 10.54
C LEU A 486 -2.14 5.92 9.39
N VAL A 487 -3.41 6.20 9.66
CA VAL A 487 -4.36 6.70 8.66
C VAL A 487 -4.00 8.11 8.16
N GLN A 488 -3.24 8.91 8.92
CA GLN A 488 -2.71 10.21 8.44
C GLN A 488 -1.73 10.04 7.28
N PHE A 489 -0.87 9.01 7.30
CA PHE A 489 0.04 8.72 6.18
C PHE A 489 -0.75 8.43 4.90
N LEU A 490 -1.82 7.63 5.01
CA LEU A 490 -2.71 7.29 3.91
C LEU A 490 -3.48 8.52 3.40
N ALA A 491 -4.01 9.35 4.29
CA ALA A 491 -4.70 10.59 3.92
C ALA A 491 -3.77 11.52 3.12
N TRP A 492 -2.53 11.72 3.58
CA TRP A 492 -1.59 12.60 2.89
C TRP A 492 -1.01 12.01 1.59
N ASN A 493 -0.68 10.72 1.57
CA ASN A 493 0.06 10.07 0.48
C ASN A 493 -0.75 8.96 -0.21
N SER A 494 -2.06 9.19 -0.39
CA SER A 494 -3.01 8.14 -0.77
C SER A 494 -2.68 7.33 -2.03
N PRO A 495 -2.32 7.92 -3.20
CA PRO A 495 -2.13 7.14 -4.43
C PRO A 495 -1.06 6.03 -4.37
N PRO A 496 0.18 6.25 -3.85
CA PRO A 496 1.16 5.18 -3.72
C PRO A 496 0.86 4.19 -2.58
N LEU A 497 0.13 4.60 -1.53
CA LEU A 497 -0.09 3.76 -0.34
C LEU A 497 -1.34 2.88 -0.40
N THR A 498 -2.27 3.14 -1.32
CA THR A 498 -3.58 2.46 -1.36
C THR A 498 -3.47 0.94 -1.48
N SER A 499 -2.54 0.41 -2.28
CA SER A 499 -2.36 -1.04 -2.45
C SER A 499 -1.85 -1.71 -1.18
N ASP A 500 -0.89 -1.08 -0.49
CA ASP A 500 -0.30 -1.62 0.74
C ASP A 500 -1.28 -1.52 1.91
N PHE A 501 -2.06 -0.45 1.99
CA PHE A 501 -3.15 -0.35 2.97
C PHE A 501 -4.26 -1.36 2.72
N VAL A 502 -4.62 -1.68 1.48
CA VAL A 502 -5.59 -2.76 1.19
C VAL A 502 -5.10 -4.11 1.70
N ALA A 503 -3.79 -4.39 1.64
CA ALA A 503 -3.19 -5.61 2.20
C ALA A 503 -3.11 -5.59 3.74
N LEU A 504 -2.87 -4.42 4.35
CA LEU A 504 -2.82 -4.24 5.80
C LEU A 504 -4.20 -4.27 6.48
N LEU A 505 -5.24 -3.76 5.80
CA LEU A 505 -6.54 -3.50 6.42
C LEU A 505 -7.18 -4.70 7.15
N PRO A 506 -7.11 -5.94 6.65
CA PRO A 506 -7.64 -7.10 7.37
C PRO A 506 -6.96 -7.37 8.72
N SER A 507 -5.71 -6.92 8.90
CA SER A 507 -4.98 -7.03 10.17
C SER A 507 -5.22 -5.84 11.12
N LEU A 508 -5.59 -4.68 10.58
CA LEU A 508 -5.85 -3.46 11.36
C LEU A 508 -7.24 -3.44 12.01
N VAL A 509 -8.15 -4.31 11.58
CA VAL A 509 -9.59 -4.22 11.88
C VAL A 509 -10.07 -5.47 12.63
N ASP A 510 -10.61 -5.25 13.82
CA ASP A 510 -11.25 -6.26 14.65
C ASP A 510 -12.68 -5.84 15.06
N ALA A 511 -13.38 -6.69 15.81
CA ALA A 511 -14.74 -6.37 16.27
C ALA A 511 -14.82 -5.12 17.19
N GLY A 512 -13.73 -4.78 17.90
CA GLY A 512 -13.67 -3.60 18.75
C GLY A 512 -13.45 -2.28 18.00
N THR A 513 -12.97 -2.31 16.76
CA THR A 513 -12.51 -1.10 16.03
C THR A 513 -13.00 -0.98 14.59
N ALA A 514 -13.73 -1.97 14.07
CA ALA A 514 -14.35 -1.87 12.75
C ALA A 514 -15.25 -0.63 12.61
N VAL A 515 -15.99 -0.26 13.67
CA VAL A 515 -16.77 1.00 13.71
C VAL A 515 -15.87 2.22 13.51
N GLU A 516 -14.80 2.34 14.29
CA GLU A 516 -13.90 3.50 14.23
C GLU A 516 -13.16 3.58 12.89
N MET A 517 -12.66 2.45 12.38
CA MET A 517 -12.03 2.38 11.07
C MET A 517 -13.00 2.77 9.94
N LEU A 518 -14.28 2.39 10.02
CA LEU A 518 -15.27 2.79 9.03
C LEU A 518 -15.43 4.32 9.01
N HIS A 519 -15.54 4.97 10.17
CA HIS A 519 -15.54 6.44 10.27
C HIS A 519 -14.26 7.03 9.67
N LEU A 520 -13.07 6.54 10.04
CA LEU A 520 -11.79 7.03 9.55
C LEU A 520 -11.63 6.93 8.02
N LEU A 521 -12.13 5.86 7.41
CA LEU A 521 -12.13 5.69 5.96
C LEU A 521 -13.12 6.64 5.26
N LEU A 522 -14.26 6.95 5.89
CA LEU A 522 -15.25 7.91 5.38
C LEU A 522 -14.84 9.37 5.59
N ASP A 523 -14.08 9.67 6.65
CA ASP A 523 -13.58 11.01 6.95
C ASP A 523 -12.20 11.29 6.34
N LEU A 524 -11.59 10.33 5.65
CA LEU A 524 -10.25 10.42 5.06
C LEU A 524 -10.02 11.68 4.19
N PRO A 525 -10.96 12.13 3.33
CA PRO A 525 -10.78 13.37 2.57
C PRO A 525 -10.87 14.63 3.44
N CYS A 526 -11.66 14.59 4.52
CA CYS A 526 -11.74 15.66 5.52
C CYS A 526 -10.45 15.75 6.35
N LEU A 527 -9.91 14.59 6.79
CA LEU A 527 -8.60 14.48 7.42
C LEU A 527 -7.48 15.04 6.52
N THR A 528 -7.52 14.74 5.22
CA THR A 528 -6.58 15.29 4.24
C THR A 528 -6.64 16.82 4.17
N ALA A 529 -7.84 17.40 4.19
CA ALA A 529 -8.03 18.85 4.21
C ALA A 529 -7.55 19.47 5.55
N ALA A 530 -7.77 18.78 6.68
CA ALA A 530 -7.30 19.23 7.99
C ALA A 530 -5.76 19.23 8.10
N LEU A 531 -5.10 18.17 7.64
CA LEU A 531 -3.63 18.09 7.57
C LEU A 531 -3.04 19.19 6.67
N ASP A 532 -3.72 19.53 5.57
CA ASP A 532 -3.27 20.61 4.66
C ASP A 532 -3.36 21.98 5.34
N LEU A 533 -4.44 22.22 6.10
CA LEU A 533 -4.61 23.41 6.92
C LEU A 533 -3.59 23.49 8.09
N GLN A 534 -3.26 22.35 8.72
CA GLN A 534 -2.23 22.26 9.76
C GLN A 534 -0.84 22.59 9.21
N LEU A 535 -0.45 22.03 8.06
CA LEU A 535 0.84 22.33 7.46
C LEU A 535 0.95 23.82 7.05
N ARG A 536 -0.14 24.39 6.53
CA ARG A 536 -0.23 25.81 6.18
C ARG A 536 -0.20 26.77 7.38
N SER A 537 -0.56 26.31 8.59
CA SER A 537 -0.49 27.14 9.81
C SER A 537 0.91 27.17 10.43
N LEU A 538 1.68 26.08 10.25
CA LEU A 538 3.07 25.96 10.73
C LEU A 538 4.09 26.70 9.84
N GLN A 539 3.81 26.81 8.53
CA GLN A 539 4.72 27.49 7.59
C GLN A 539 4.64 29.02 7.71
N ALA A 540 5.78 29.68 7.96
CA ALA A 540 5.86 31.14 7.96
C ALA A 540 5.47 31.75 6.60
N ALA A 541 4.85 32.94 6.60
CA ALA A 541 4.36 33.58 5.38
C ALA A 541 5.47 33.97 4.37
N SER A 542 6.74 33.97 4.80
CA SER A 542 7.89 34.41 3.99
C SER A 542 8.45 33.35 3.03
N GLU A 543 8.10 32.07 3.18
CA GLU A 543 8.71 30.96 2.39
C GLU A 543 7.83 30.47 1.24
N ARG A 544 6.70 31.13 0.98
CA ARG A 544 5.65 30.61 0.08
C ARG A 544 5.90 31.03 -1.37
N PRO A 545 5.91 30.09 -2.35
CA PRO A 545 6.04 30.45 -3.77
C PRO A 545 4.86 31.30 -4.25
N PRO A 546 5.08 32.38 -5.02
CA PRO A 546 4.03 33.32 -5.42
C PRO A 546 3.02 32.77 -6.45
N TRP A 547 3.23 31.54 -6.94
CA TRP A 547 2.36 30.86 -7.90
C TRP A 547 1.41 29.83 -7.26
N ASP A 548 1.40 29.66 -5.92
CA ASP A 548 0.44 28.77 -5.27
C ASP A 548 -0.99 29.35 -5.32
N VAL A 549 -1.73 29.02 -6.38
CA VAL A 549 -3.12 29.46 -6.63
C VAL A 549 -4.12 28.84 -5.62
N SER A 550 -3.65 28.05 -4.64
CA SER A 550 -4.45 27.50 -3.52
C SER A 550 -4.99 28.57 -2.55
N ILE A 551 -4.67 29.86 -2.75
CA ILE A 551 -5.18 30.98 -1.94
C ILE A 551 -6.67 31.20 -2.22
N ARG A 552 -7.54 30.45 -1.51
CA ARG A 552 -9.00 30.66 -1.52
C ARG A 552 -9.67 30.73 -0.14
N ALA A 553 -8.93 30.53 0.95
CA ALA A 553 -9.56 30.32 2.26
C ALA A 553 -8.80 30.90 3.48
N PRO A 554 -8.52 32.23 3.53
CA PRO A 554 -7.98 32.86 4.73
C PRO A 554 -8.88 32.66 5.96
N GLY A 555 -10.20 32.65 5.77
CA GLY A 555 -11.19 32.43 6.84
C GLY A 555 -11.06 31.06 7.55
N CYS A 556 -10.51 30.03 6.91
CA CYS A 556 -10.25 28.74 7.58
C CYS A 556 -9.13 28.85 8.63
N LEU A 557 -8.09 29.63 8.35
CA LEU A 557 -6.99 29.88 9.29
C LEU A 557 -7.41 30.81 10.44
N GLU A 558 -8.33 31.73 10.18
CA GLU A 558 -8.92 32.60 11.20
C GLU A 558 -9.86 31.82 12.12
N ALA A 559 -10.75 31.00 11.57
CA ALA A 559 -11.67 30.16 12.34
C ALA A 559 -10.96 29.03 13.11
N LEU A 560 -9.74 28.63 12.72
CA LEU A 560 -8.90 27.71 13.51
C LEU A 560 -8.43 28.30 14.86
N ARG A 561 -8.59 29.62 15.06
CA ARG A 561 -8.27 30.31 16.32
C ARG A 561 -9.42 30.27 17.33
N ASP A 562 -10.60 29.80 16.94
CA ASP A 562 -11.72 29.54 17.84
C ASP A 562 -11.46 28.26 18.66
N SER A 563 -11.59 28.35 19.98
CA SER A 563 -11.30 27.25 20.91
C SER A 563 -12.24 26.05 20.72
N GLN A 564 -13.48 26.25 20.27
CA GLN A 564 -14.43 25.16 20.02
C GLN A 564 -14.05 24.39 18.75
N VAL A 565 -13.74 25.12 17.68
CA VAL A 565 -13.28 24.54 16.40
C VAL A 565 -11.94 23.83 16.59
N GLN A 566 -11.02 24.42 17.36
CA GLN A 566 -9.72 23.82 17.66
C GLN A 566 -9.84 22.48 18.38
N GLY A 567 -10.81 22.32 19.31
CA GLY A 567 -11.09 21.06 19.97
C GLY A 567 -11.53 19.96 19.00
N LEU A 568 -12.48 20.27 18.11
CA LEU A 568 -12.95 19.35 17.07
C LEU A 568 -11.84 19.01 16.05
N PHE A 569 -11.05 20.00 15.65
CA PHE A 569 -9.91 19.83 14.75
C PHE A 569 -8.84 18.90 15.35
N GLN A 570 -8.50 19.07 16.63
CA GLN A 570 -7.59 18.15 17.33
C GLN A 570 -8.17 16.74 17.51
N HIS A 571 -9.49 16.58 17.66
CA HIS A 571 -10.14 15.28 17.74
C HIS A 571 -10.01 14.50 16.42
N LEU A 572 -10.26 15.19 15.29
CA LEU A 572 -10.10 14.65 13.95
C LEU A 572 -8.62 14.37 13.59
N LEU A 573 -7.67 15.20 14.04
CA LEU A 573 -6.24 14.95 13.83
C LEU A 573 -5.70 13.79 14.70
N ARG A 574 -6.12 13.65 15.96
CA ARG A 574 -5.88 12.42 16.75
C ARG A 574 -6.73 11.24 16.26
N ALA A 575 -7.50 11.43 15.19
CA ALA A 575 -8.44 10.51 14.54
C ALA A 575 -9.17 9.57 15.51
N HIS A 576 -9.66 10.12 16.62
CA HIS A 576 -10.65 9.44 17.44
C HIS A 576 -11.98 9.57 16.72
N ALA A 577 -12.61 8.45 16.36
CA ALA A 577 -13.89 8.44 15.64
C ALA A 577 -15.12 8.69 16.56
N SER A 578 -14.91 9.02 17.83
CA SER A 578 -15.96 9.11 18.85
C SER A 578 -16.71 10.46 18.83
N GLY A 579 -17.49 10.67 17.77
CA GLY A 579 -18.40 11.80 17.65
C GLY A 579 -19.63 11.45 16.82
N THR A 580 -20.82 11.81 17.35
CA THR A 580 -22.06 11.80 16.56
C THR A 580 -21.90 12.68 15.31
N VAL A 581 -22.56 12.33 14.21
CA VAL A 581 -22.37 12.99 12.90
C VAL A 581 -22.62 14.50 12.93
N GLU A 582 -23.48 14.96 13.83
CA GLU A 582 -23.73 16.37 14.13
C GLU A 582 -22.45 17.16 14.51
N ARG A 583 -21.49 16.52 15.20
CA ARG A 583 -20.24 17.16 15.65
C ARG A 583 -19.24 17.45 14.53
N LEU A 584 -19.28 16.70 13.43
CA LEU A 584 -18.37 16.89 12.29
C LEU A 584 -18.92 17.85 11.22
N THR A 585 -20.24 18.06 11.20
CA THR A 585 -20.89 18.98 10.24
C THR A 585 -20.32 20.42 10.26
N PRO A 586 -19.97 21.03 11.42
CA PRO A 586 -19.27 22.31 11.47
C PRO A 586 -17.88 22.27 10.82
N LEU A 587 -17.11 21.19 11.03
CA LEU A 587 -15.80 21.01 10.41
C LEU A 587 -15.90 20.84 8.89
N TYR A 588 -16.88 20.10 8.39
CA TYR A 588 -17.09 19.97 6.94
C TYR A 588 -17.32 21.33 6.29
N ARG A 589 -18.22 22.17 6.85
CA ARG A 589 -18.47 23.52 6.34
C ARG A 589 -17.23 24.40 6.39
N LEU A 590 -16.41 24.28 7.44
CA LEU A 590 -15.16 25.02 7.61
C LEU A 590 -14.07 24.59 6.62
N LEU A 591 -13.92 23.29 6.37
CA LEU A 591 -12.88 22.74 5.49
C LEU A 591 -13.29 22.74 4.00
N GLN A 592 -14.59 22.85 3.69
CA GLN A 592 -15.16 22.80 2.35
C GLN A 592 -14.39 23.57 1.24
N PRO A 593 -13.80 24.76 1.48
CA PRO A 593 -12.97 25.45 0.48
C PRO A 593 -11.76 24.63 -0.02
N LEU A 594 -11.27 23.67 0.76
CA LEU A 594 -10.14 22.78 0.45
C LEU A 594 -10.58 21.50 -0.30
N ALA A 595 -11.88 21.24 -0.46
CA ALA A 595 -12.39 20.04 -1.14
C ALA A 595 -11.89 19.88 -2.59
N GLY A 596 -11.59 21.00 -3.26
CA GLY A 596 -11.04 21.03 -4.63
C GLY A 596 -9.51 20.87 -4.72
N CYS A 597 -8.80 20.76 -3.60
CA CYS A 597 -7.34 20.57 -3.63
C CYS A 597 -6.99 19.19 -4.19
N ALA A 598 -5.99 19.13 -5.09
CA ALA A 598 -5.65 17.91 -5.81
C ALA A 598 -5.35 16.70 -4.90
N ARG A 599 -4.75 16.93 -3.72
CA ARG A 599 -4.49 15.88 -2.72
C ARG A 599 -5.79 15.33 -2.10
N VAL A 600 -6.76 16.20 -1.80
CA VAL A 600 -8.06 15.81 -1.24
C VAL A 600 -8.87 15.00 -2.25
N VAL A 601 -8.87 15.42 -3.53
CA VAL A 601 -9.49 14.67 -4.63
C VAL A 601 -8.84 13.30 -4.82
N GLN A 602 -7.50 13.23 -4.87
CA GLN A 602 -6.75 11.97 -4.97
C GLN A 602 -7.01 11.02 -3.79
N CYS A 603 -7.12 11.55 -2.57
CA CYS A 603 -7.48 10.75 -1.40
C CYS A 603 -8.92 10.21 -1.50
N ALA A 604 -9.87 11.04 -1.95
CA ALA A 604 -11.25 10.65 -2.15
C ALA A 604 -11.43 9.55 -3.22
N GLU A 605 -10.60 9.54 -4.26
CA GLU A 605 -10.58 8.48 -5.29
C GLU A 605 -10.19 7.10 -4.74
N ALA A 606 -9.37 7.04 -3.68
CA ALA A 606 -8.91 5.78 -3.07
C ALA A 606 -9.94 5.15 -2.12
N VAL A 607 -10.72 5.98 -1.41
CA VAL A 607 -11.65 5.53 -0.35
C VAL A 607 -12.61 4.42 -0.81
N PRO A 608 -13.27 4.46 -1.99
CA PRO A 608 -14.15 3.38 -2.42
C PRO A 608 -13.45 2.01 -2.55
N THR A 609 -12.13 1.98 -2.77
CA THR A 609 -11.34 0.75 -2.83
C THR A 609 -10.96 0.27 -1.43
N LEU A 610 -10.62 1.19 -0.53
CA LEU A 610 -10.37 0.90 0.88
C LEU A 610 -11.64 0.38 1.59
N LEU A 611 -12.80 0.97 1.34
CA LEU A 611 -14.09 0.50 1.87
C LEU A 611 -14.46 -0.91 1.37
N ARG A 612 -14.15 -1.25 0.11
CA ARG A 612 -14.34 -2.61 -0.41
C ARG A 612 -13.46 -3.62 0.32
N ALA A 613 -12.20 -3.28 0.60
CA ALA A 613 -11.31 -4.12 1.40
C ALA A 613 -11.78 -4.23 2.86
N PHE A 614 -12.26 -3.14 3.45
CA PHE A 614 -12.78 -3.09 4.82
C PHE A 614 -13.94 -4.08 5.00
N PHE A 615 -14.99 -3.96 4.17
CA PHE A 615 -16.13 -4.86 4.28
C PHE A 615 -15.76 -6.30 3.96
N SER A 616 -14.88 -6.54 2.99
CA SER A 616 -14.37 -7.89 2.67
C SER A 616 -13.59 -8.56 3.82
N ALA A 617 -12.99 -7.78 4.73
CA ALA A 617 -12.37 -8.28 5.95
C ALA A 617 -13.41 -8.49 7.05
N VAL A 618 -14.21 -7.47 7.34
CA VAL A 618 -15.17 -7.47 8.45
C VAL A 618 -16.25 -8.54 8.30
N THR A 619 -16.72 -8.84 7.08
CA THR A 619 -17.71 -9.91 6.87
C THR A 619 -17.20 -11.32 7.22
N GLN A 620 -15.90 -11.50 7.49
CA GLN A 620 -15.33 -12.79 7.90
C GLN A 620 -15.55 -13.09 9.39
N PHE A 621 -15.71 -12.06 10.23
CA PHE A 621 -15.81 -12.20 11.69
C PHE A 621 -16.95 -11.38 12.32
N ALA A 622 -17.70 -10.58 11.55
CA ALA A 622 -18.76 -9.74 12.08
C ALA A 622 -19.84 -10.57 12.80
N ASP A 623 -19.95 -10.31 14.11
CA ASP A 623 -20.99 -10.87 14.95
C ASP A 623 -22.32 -10.11 14.76
N GLY A 624 -23.34 -10.51 15.54
CA GLY A 624 -24.65 -9.87 15.48
C GLY A 624 -24.62 -8.38 15.84
N ALA A 625 -23.92 -8.02 16.92
CA ALA A 625 -23.88 -6.65 17.41
C ALA A 625 -23.15 -5.72 16.43
N LEU A 626 -21.99 -6.16 15.93
CA LEU A 626 -21.21 -5.39 14.97
C LEU A 626 -21.92 -5.22 13.63
N ALA A 627 -22.56 -6.27 13.10
CA ALA A 627 -23.34 -6.17 11.86
C ALA A 627 -24.47 -5.14 11.99
N SER A 628 -25.13 -5.06 13.15
CA SER A 628 -26.14 -4.05 13.46
C SER A 628 -25.57 -2.64 13.53
N GLN A 629 -24.45 -2.44 14.25
CA GLN A 629 -23.80 -1.13 14.34
C GLN A 629 -23.35 -0.62 12.95
N LEU A 630 -22.69 -1.46 12.16
CA LEU A 630 -22.22 -1.10 10.83
C LEU A 630 -23.38 -0.77 9.89
N ALA A 631 -24.49 -1.51 9.96
CA ALA A 631 -25.67 -1.22 9.15
C ALA A 631 -26.28 0.16 9.46
N LEU A 632 -26.36 0.55 10.74
CA LEU A 632 -26.83 1.88 11.14
C LEU A 632 -25.88 2.98 10.69
N LEU A 633 -24.57 2.80 10.90
CA LEU A 633 -23.54 3.75 10.47
C LEU A 633 -23.51 3.95 8.96
N LEU A 634 -23.78 2.89 8.17
CA LEU A 634 -23.91 2.99 6.72
C LEU A 634 -25.06 3.92 6.30
N LEU A 635 -26.17 3.93 7.05
CA LEU A 635 -27.31 4.81 6.79
C LEU A 635 -26.99 6.24 7.22
N GLU A 636 -26.62 6.44 8.50
CA GLU A 636 -26.33 7.76 9.10
C GLU A 636 -25.23 8.52 8.32
N ARG A 637 -24.18 7.80 7.88
CA ARG A 637 -23.07 8.41 7.13
C ARG A 637 -23.36 8.58 5.65
N SER A 638 -24.37 7.92 5.08
CA SER A 638 -24.65 8.04 3.63
C SER A 638 -25.11 9.45 3.23
N ASP A 639 -25.85 10.14 4.09
CA ASP A 639 -26.31 11.53 3.88
C ASP A 639 -25.35 12.59 4.46
N SER A 640 -24.25 12.17 5.11
CA SER A 640 -23.29 13.07 5.77
C SER A 640 -21.85 12.74 5.41
N LEU A 641 -21.52 12.90 4.13
CA LEU A 641 -20.18 12.79 3.59
C LEU A 641 -19.57 14.18 3.34
N TYR A 642 -18.25 14.29 3.50
CA TYR A 642 -17.51 15.49 3.13
C TYR A 642 -17.57 15.71 1.61
N GLN A 643 -18.01 16.89 1.18
CA GLN A 643 -18.45 17.13 -0.20
C GLN A 643 -17.28 17.35 -1.17
N VAL A 644 -16.82 16.28 -1.82
CA VAL A 644 -15.73 16.26 -2.81
C VAL A 644 -16.27 15.76 -4.17
N PRO A 645 -15.90 16.36 -5.32
CA PRO A 645 -16.41 15.95 -6.62
C PRO A 645 -16.22 14.45 -6.91
N GLY A 646 -17.31 13.74 -7.20
CA GLY A 646 -17.30 12.30 -7.51
C GLY A 646 -17.17 11.34 -6.33
N TYR A 647 -16.80 11.84 -5.14
CA TYR A 647 -16.59 11.04 -3.93
C TYR A 647 -17.87 10.35 -3.45
N GLU A 648 -18.94 11.12 -3.26
CA GLU A 648 -20.25 10.68 -2.78
C GLU A 648 -20.80 9.52 -3.63
N ALA A 649 -20.81 9.67 -4.96
CA ALA A 649 -21.25 8.63 -5.89
C ALA A 649 -20.37 7.36 -5.83
N GLY A 650 -19.07 7.50 -5.54
CA GLY A 650 -18.15 6.39 -5.33
C GLY A 650 -18.44 5.62 -4.04
N VAL A 651 -18.65 6.34 -2.94
CA VAL A 651 -18.99 5.77 -1.63
C VAL A 651 -20.38 5.14 -1.66
N HIS A 652 -21.42 5.84 -2.10
CA HIS A 652 -22.78 5.32 -2.24
C HIS A 652 -22.84 4.03 -3.06
N ARG A 653 -22.04 3.91 -4.13
CA ARG A 653 -21.93 2.66 -4.89
C ARG A 653 -21.43 1.51 -4.02
N VAL A 654 -20.41 1.74 -3.19
CA VAL A 654 -19.94 0.72 -2.23
C VAL A 654 -21.02 0.44 -1.21
N LEU A 655 -21.56 1.45 -0.51
CA LEU A 655 -22.54 1.24 0.56
C LEU A 655 -23.79 0.49 0.05
N SER A 656 -24.26 0.82 -1.16
CA SER A 656 -25.39 0.13 -1.80
C SER A 656 -25.12 -1.35 -2.09
N SER A 657 -23.85 -1.77 -2.26
CA SER A 657 -23.50 -3.19 -2.37
C SER A 657 -23.33 -3.89 -1.02
N GLN A 658 -22.91 -3.17 0.02
CA GLN A 658 -22.53 -3.75 1.31
C GLN A 658 -23.72 -3.88 2.27
N PHE A 659 -24.68 -2.96 2.25
CA PHE A 659 -25.88 -3.07 3.09
C PHE A 659 -26.66 -4.39 2.82
N PRO A 660 -26.97 -4.78 1.56
CA PRO A 660 -27.55 -6.10 1.28
C PRO A 660 -26.65 -7.28 1.67
N ALA A 661 -25.32 -7.12 1.64
CA ALA A 661 -24.39 -8.17 2.06
C ALA A 661 -24.45 -8.41 3.58
N LEU A 662 -24.54 -7.34 4.39
CA LEU A 662 -24.79 -7.42 5.83
C LEU A 662 -26.16 -8.05 6.13
N CYS A 663 -27.22 -7.65 5.42
CA CYS A 663 -28.54 -8.29 5.57
C CYS A 663 -28.51 -9.77 5.15
N LYS A 664 -27.71 -10.17 4.16
CA LYS A 664 -27.54 -11.58 3.78
C LYS A 664 -26.80 -12.38 4.84
N LEU A 665 -25.78 -11.78 5.48
CA LEU A 665 -25.05 -12.39 6.60
C LEU A 665 -25.96 -12.52 7.84
N ARG A 666 -26.81 -11.52 8.10
CA ARG A 666 -27.75 -11.50 9.23
C ARG A 666 -29.15 -11.03 8.80
N PRO A 667 -30.02 -11.91 8.28
CA PRO A 667 -31.39 -11.56 7.87
C PRO A 667 -32.27 -10.87 8.93
N PRO A 668 -32.17 -11.21 10.24
CA PRO A 668 -32.91 -10.51 11.31
C PRO A 668 -32.62 -9.01 11.42
N LEU A 669 -31.52 -8.52 10.86
CA LEU A 669 -31.10 -7.10 10.90
C LEU A 669 -32.20 -6.13 10.45
N VAL A 670 -33.00 -6.50 9.44
CA VAL A 670 -34.09 -5.67 8.90
C VAL A 670 -35.27 -5.53 9.88
N VAL A 671 -35.50 -6.54 10.73
CA VAL A 671 -36.54 -6.51 11.78
C VAL A 671 -36.00 -5.83 13.04
N GLU A 672 -34.71 -5.98 13.35
CA GLU A 672 -34.07 -5.34 14.50
C GLU A 672 -33.93 -3.83 14.34
N GLN A 673 -33.52 -3.34 13.17
CA GLN A 673 -33.33 -1.91 12.87
C GLN A 673 -34.56 -1.28 12.20
N ALA A 674 -35.75 -1.81 12.48
CA ALA A 674 -36.97 -1.45 11.76
C ALA A 674 -37.29 0.05 11.86
N ARG A 675 -37.00 0.67 13.01
CA ARG A 675 -37.24 2.10 13.26
C ARG A 675 -36.31 2.97 12.41
N GLU A 676 -35.02 2.68 12.45
CA GLU A 676 -33.96 3.45 11.82
C GLU A 676 -34.05 3.33 10.29
N LEU A 677 -34.49 2.17 9.79
CA LEU A 677 -34.82 1.96 8.37
C LEU A 677 -36.07 2.75 7.93
N LEU A 678 -37.10 2.87 8.79
CA LEU A 678 -38.26 3.72 8.52
C LEU A 678 -37.89 5.21 8.52
N GLU A 679 -37.10 5.66 9.51
CA GLU A 679 -36.59 7.03 9.59
C GLU A 679 -35.73 7.38 8.34
N PHE A 680 -34.87 6.47 7.88
CA PHE A 680 -34.09 6.64 6.64
C PHE A 680 -34.96 6.67 5.38
N VAL A 681 -35.94 5.77 5.25
CA VAL A 681 -36.84 5.70 4.08
C VAL A 681 -37.75 6.95 3.98
N GLY A 682 -38.08 7.58 5.11
CA GLY A 682 -38.84 8.84 5.16
C GLY A 682 -38.01 10.12 5.13
N GLY A 683 -36.67 10.03 5.03
CA GLY A 683 -35.76 11.17 5.17
C GLY A 683 -35.55 12.03 3.90
N PRO A 684 -34.94 13.22 4.03
CA PRO A 684 -34.55 14.05 2.90
C PRO A 684 -33.46 13.38 2.06
N ARG A 685 -33.59 13.43 0.73
CA ARG A 685 -32.90 12.52 -0.19
C ARG A 685 -31.49 12.99 -0.57
N SER A 686 -30.44 12.19 -0.31
CA SER A 686 -29.14 12.31 -1.01
C SER A 686 -28.73 11.05 -1.80
N GLY A 687 -28.80 9.85 -1.21
CA GLY A 687 -28.20 8.64 -1.77
C GLY A 687 -29.13 7.69 -2.54
N GLY A 688 -29.53 8.02 -3.76
CA GLY A 688 -30.49 7.22 -4.56
C GLY A 688 -30.13 5.73 -4.77
N HIS A 689 -28.84 5.40 -4.85
CA HIS A 689 -28.37 4.00 -4.93
C HIS A 689 -28.49 3.26 -3.58
N VAL A 690 -28.16 3.92 -2.46
CA VAL A 690 -28.28 3.34 -1.12
C VAL A 690 -29.74 3.08 -0.79
N LEU A 691 -30.62 4.06 -1.06
CA LEU A 691 -32.06 3.91 -0.92
C LEU A 691 -32.61 2.71 -1.72
N THR A 692 -32.17 2.52 -2.96
CA THR A 692 -32.58 1.36 -3.78
C THR A 692 -32.24 0.03 -3.10
N SER A 693 -31.04 -0.09 -2.55
CA SER A 693 -30.58 -1.30 -1.86
C SER A 693 -31.29 -1.53 -0.52
N VAL A 694 -31.59 -0.48 0.25
CA VAL A 694 -32.38 -0.56 1.48
C VAL A 694 -33.80 -1.04 1.18
N VAL A 695 -34.48 -0.42 0.19
CA VAL A 695 -35.83 -0.81 -0.24
C VAL A 695 -35.85 -2.25 -0.76
N TRP A 696 -34.82 -2.69 -1.49
CA TRP A 696 -34.69 -4.07 -1.93
C TRP A 696 -34.54 -5.04 -0.75
N ALA A 697 -33.67 -4.72 0.22
CA ALA A 697 -33.41 -5.56 1.40
C ALA A 697 -34.63 -5.66 2.33
N ILE A 698 -35.40 -4.58 2.51
CA ILE A 698 -36.71 -4.62 3.19
C ILE A 698 -37.63 -5.61 2.48
N GLY A 699 -37.72 -5.52 1.15
CA GLY A 699 -38.51 -6.46 0.35
C GLY A 699 -38.06 -7.91 0.47
N GLU A 700 -36.76 -8.18 0.61
CA GLU A 700 -36.23 -9.54 0.72
C GLU A 700 -36.39 -10.14 2.13
N TYR A 701 -35.97 -9.41 3.16
CA TYR A 701 -35.75 -9.96 4.50
C TYR A 701 -36.86 -9.66 5.52
N LEU A 702 -37.77 -8.71 5.27
CA LEU A 702 -38.91 -8.45 6.16
C LEU A 702 -39.98 -9.55 6.02
N SER A 703 -39.72 -10.71 6.63
CA SER A 703 -40.59 -11.89 6.61
C SER A 703 -40.43 -12.72 7.88
N VAL A 704 -41.53 -13.33 8.34
CA VAL A 704 -41.56 -14.33 9.41
C VAL A 704 -40.66 -15.54 9.11
N SER A 705 -40.37 -15.80 7.83
CA SER A 705 -39.42 -16.83 7.36
C SER A 705 -37.98 -16.58 7.80
N TRP A 706 -37.60 -15.31 8.00
CA TRP A 706 -36.23 -14.90 8.36
C TRP A 706 -36.10 -14.51 9.84
N ASP A 707 -37.12 -13.89 10.41
CA ASP A 707 -37.20 -13.61 11.85
C ASP A 707 -38.64 -13.76 12.36
N ARG A 708 -38.83 -14.62 13.37
CA ARG A 708 -40.12 -14.87 14.03
C ARG A 708 -40.70 -13.66 14.76
N ARG A 709 -39.88 -12.63 15.02
CA ARG A 709 -40.31 -11.35 15.61
C ARG A 709 -41.01 -10.42 14.61
N CYS A 710 -40.93 -10.71 13.31
CA CYS A 710 -41.58 -9.91 12.27
C CYS A 710 -43.11 -9.88 12.47
N THR A 711 -43.69 -8.72 12.77
CA THR A 711 -45.15 -8.57 12.94
C THR A 711 -45.83 -8.07 11.66
N VAL A 712 -47.14 -8.31 11.55
CA VAL A 712 -47.97 -7.74 10.47
C VAL A 712 -48.02 -6.21 10.56
N GLU A 713 -47.99 -5.66 11.78
CA GLU A 713 -47.90 -4.22 12.03
C GLU A 713 -46.62 -3.61 11.46
N GLN A 714 -45.46 -4.24 11.65
CA GLN A 714 -44.19 -3.80 11.03
C GLN A 714 -44.27 -3.82 9.50
N ILE A 715 -44.85 -4.89 8.91
CA ILE A 715 -45.05 -4.99 7.46
C ILE A 715 -45.93 -3.84 6.94
N ASN A 716 -47.01 -3.51 7.66
CA ASN A 716 -47.90 -2.41 7.31
C ASN A 716 -47.17 -1.05 7.44
N ASN A 717 -46.42 -0.81 8.52
CA ASN A 717 -45.66 0.45 8.70
C ASN A 717 -44.63 0.68 7.57
N PHE A 718 -43.88 -0.36 7.19
CA PHE A 718 -42.98 -0.29 6.03
C PHE A 718 -43.74 -0.11 4.72
N PHE A 719 -44.90 -0.73 4.57
CA PHE A 719 -45.73 -0.54 3.38
C PHE A 719 -46.15 0.92 3.20
N GLU A 720 -46.64 1.57 4.26
CA GLU A 720 -47.13 2.95 4.18
C GLU A 720 -45.99 3.95 3.92
N ALA A 721 -44.83 3.76 4.56
CA ALA A 721 -43.65 4.56 4.30
C ALA A 721 -43.16 4.43 2.83
N LEU A 722 -43.14 3.21 2.29
CA LEU A 722 -42.72 2.95 0.92
C LEU A 722 -43.76 3.39 -0.13
N GLU A 723 -45.05 3.37 0.20
CA GLU A 723 -46.12 3.93 -0.64
C GLU A 723 -46.01 5.45 -0.71
N ALA A 724 -45.81 6.12 0.44
CA ALA A 724 -45.56 7.56 0.49
C ALA A 724 -44.32 7.94 -0.34
N LEU A 725 -43.23 7.19 -0.18
CA LEU A 725 -41.99 7.37 -0.94
C LEU A 725 -42.20 7.18 -2.45
N LEU A 726 -42.97 6.17 -2.88
CA LEU A 726 -43.31 5.97 -4.29
C LEU A 726 -44.11 7.15 -4.85
N PHE A 727 -45.08 7.68 -4.09
CA PHE A 727 -45.84 8.85 -4.51
C PHE A 727 -44.99 10.12 -4.57
N GLU A 728 -44.11 10.36 -3.60
CA GLU A 728 -43.20 11.51 -3.60
C GLU A 728 -42.29 11.50 -4.85
N VAL A 729 -41.68 10.35 -5.14
CA VAL A 729 -40.85 10.15 -6.35
C VAL A 729 -41.62 10.43 -7.63
N THR A 730 -42.86 9.93 -7.73
CA THR A 730 -43.63 9.90 -8.98
C THR A 730 -44.52 11.12 -9.21
N GLN A 731 -44.87 11.86 -8.16
CA GLN A 731 -45.66 13.10 -8.23
C GLN A 731 -44.83 14.37 -8.03
N SER A 732 -43.51 14.25 -7.78
CA SER A 732 -42.60 15.40 -7.76
C SER A 732 -42.74 16.21 -9.08
N ARG A 733 -43.31 17.41 -8.97
CA ARG A 733 -43.37 18.35 -10.12
C ARG A 733 -41.94 18.69 -10.54
N PRO A 734 -41.70 18.98 -11.83
CA PRO A 734 -40.39 19.43 -12.32
C PRO A 734 -40.07 20.86 -11.84
N SER A 735 -39.83 21.00 -10.54
CA SER A 735 -39.15 22.15 -9.95
C SER A 735 -37.69 22.12 -10.37
N THR A 736 -37.12 23.28 -10.68
CA THR A 736 -35.88 23.46 -11.46
C THR A 736 -34.58 23.04 -10.76
N THR A 737 -34.63 22.29 -9.65
CA THR A 737 -33.50 22.04 -8.75
C THR A 737 -33.34 20.59 -8.27
N LEU A 738 -34.23 19.65 -8.61
CA LEU A 738 -34.14 18.25 -8.16
C LEU A 738 -33.86 17.29 -9.36
N PRO A 739 -32.86 16.40 -9.28
CA PRO A 739 -32.60 15.44 -10.35
C PRO A 739 -33.73 14.41 -10.49
N LYS A 740 -34.08 14.06 -11.74
CA LYS A 740 -35.07 13.02 -12.06
C LYS A 740 -34.65 11.69 -11.42
N CYS A 741 -35.54 11.07 -10.64
CA CYS A 741 -35.26 9.81 -9.97
C CYS A 741 -35.07 8.67 -11.00
N PRO A 742 -34.05 7.80 -10.86
CA PRO A 742 -33.82 6.71 -11.81
C PRO A 742 -35.00 5.71 -11.85
N PRO A 743 -35.39 5.19 -13.03
CA PRO A 743 -36.50 4.24 -13.16
C PRO A 743 -36.28 2.95 -12.36
N GLN A 744 -35.02 2.58 -12.09
CA GLN A 744 -34.64 1.45 -11.25
C GLN A 744 -35.26 1.57 -9.84
N VAL A 745 -35.19 2.76 -9.21
CA VAL A 745 -35.76 3.04 -7.88
C VAL A 745 -37.24 2.71 -7.85
N ILE A 746 -37.97 3.18 -8.87
CA ILE A 746 -39.41 3.00 -9.03
C ILE A 746 -39.76 1.51 -9.20
N THR A 747 -39.04 0.79 -10.07
CA THR A 747 -39.27 -0.65 -10.28
C THR A 747 -38.96 -1.50 -9.04
N VAL A 748 -37.99 -1.10 -8.23
CA VAL A 748 -37.65 -1.76 -6.95
C VAL A 748 -38.73 -1.46 -5.90
N LEU A 749 -39.16 -0.20 -5.73
CA LEU A 749 -40.28 0.18 -4.86
C LEU A 749 -41.55 -0.61 -5.17
N MET A 750 -41.97 -0.66 -6.45
CA MET A 750 -43.12 -1.43 -6.89
C MET A 750 -42.98 -2.93 -6.59
N THR A 751 -41.78 -3.49 -6.80
CA THR A 751 -41.50 -4.90 -6.48
C THR A 751 -41.57 -5.16 -4.97
N THR A 752 -40.98 -4.29 -4.14
CA THR A 752 -40.98 -4.41 -2.68
C THR A 752 -42.40 -4.29 -2.11
N LEU A 753 -43.19 -3.29 -2.53
CA LEU A 753 -44.59 -3.15 -2.12
C LEU A 753 -45.41 -4.40 -2.48
N THR A 754 -45.16 -4.99 -3.65
CA THR A 754 -45.81 -6.25 -4.06
C THR A 754 -45.39 -7.44 -3.18
N LYS A 755 -44.09 -7.55 -2.82
CA LYS A 755 -43.60 -8.56 -1.87
C LYS A 755 -44.28 -8.42 -0.51
N LEU A 756 -44.37 -7.21 0.04
CA LEU A 756 -45.03 -6.95 1.33
C LEU A 756 -46.52 -7.31 1.29
N ALA A 757 -47.24 -6.95 0.23
CA ALA A 757 -48.65 -7.33 0.08
C ALA A 757 -48.87 -8.84 -0.15
N SER A 758 -47.89 -9.58 -0.68
CA SER A 758 -47.96 -11.05 -0.72
C SER A 758 -47.79 -11.69 0.67
N ARG A 759 -47.26 -10.96 1.65
CA ARG A 759 -47.09 -11.37 3.06
C ARG A 759 -48.23 -10.88 3.97
N SER A 760 -48.92 -9.81 3.60
CA SER A 760 -50.09 -9.24 4.29
C SER A 760 -51.21 -9.00 3.28
N GLN A 761 -52.16 -9.95 3.19
CA GLN A 761 -53.15 -10.01 2.09
C GLN A 761 -54.08 -8.79 2.03
N ASP A 762 -54.32 -8.12 3.16
CA ASP A 762 -55.15 -6.91 3.25
C ASP A 762 -54.59 -5.74 2.41
N LEU A 763 -53.29 -5.76 2.08
CA LEU A 763 -52.61 -4.74 1.27
C LEU A 763 -52.76 -4.95 -0.25
N ILE A 764 -53.20 -6.13 -0.70
CA ILE A 764 -53.27 -6.49 -2.13
C ILE A 764 -54.13 -5.51 -2.96
N PRO A 765 -55.32 -5.06 -2.51
CA PRO A 765 -56.12 -4.08 -3.26
C PRO A 765 -55.40 -2.73 -3.40
N ARG A 766 -54.69 -2.29 -2.35
CA ARG A 766 -53.94 -1.03 -2.29
C ARG A 766 -52.77 -1.06 -3.30
N VAL A 767 -51.97 -2.13 -3.31
CA VAL A 767 -50.92 -2.32 -4.34
C VAL A 767 -51.47 -2.41 -5.75
N SER A 768 -52.57 -3.12 -5.97
CA SER A 768 -53.17 -3.26 -7.29
C SER A 768 -53.58 -1.91 -7.90
N LEU A 769 -54.08 -0.99 -7.06
CA LEU A 769 -54.35 0.40 -7.44
C LEU A 769 -53.07 1.19 -7.74
N LEU A 770 -52.01 1.04 -6.93
CA LEU A 770 -50.72 1.69 -7.16
C LEU A 770 -50.10 1.26 -8.49
N LEU A 771 -50.00 -0.05 -8.74
CA LEU A 771 -49.44 -0.61 -9.98
C LEU A 771 -50.26 -0.16 -11.21
N SER A 772 -51.59 -0.07 -11.08
CA SER A 772 -52.46 0.46 -12.14
C SER A 772 -52.17 1.93 -12.45
N LYS A 773 -52.01 2.78 -11.43
CA LYS A 773 -51.60 4.19 -11.59
C LYS A 773 -50.20 4.31 -12.23
N MET A 774 -49.25 3.49 -11.80
CA MET A 774 -47.91 3.46 -12.40
C MET A 774 -47.92 3.03 -13.88
N ARG A 775 -48.78 2.07 -14.22
CA ARG A 775 -48.96 1.58 -15.58
C ARG A 775 -49.51 2.68 -16.51
N THR A 776 -50.45 3.50 -16.04
CA THR A 776 -51.03 4.62 -16.81
C THR A 776 -50.15 5.86 -16.84
N LEU A 777 -49.42 6.17 -15.76
CA LEU A 777 -48.39 7.22 -15.75
C LEU A 777 -47.34 7.00 -16.84
N ALA A 778 -46.94 5.74 -17.05
CA ALA A 778 -46.00 5.34 -18.10
C ALA A 778 -46.59 5.35 -19.53
N GLN A 779 -47.86 5.71 -19.72
CA GLN A 779 -48.52 5.80 -21.02
C GLN A 779 -48.81 7.25 -21.48
N SER A 780 -48.47 8.26 -20.68
CA SER A 780 -48.81 9.66 -20.98
C SER A 780 -47.94 10.25 -22.12
N PRO A 781 -48.52 10.70 -23.25
CA PRO A 781 -47.76 11.20 -24.39
C PRO A 781 -47.41 12.69 -24.23
N ALA A 782 -46.27 12.99 -23.64
CA ALA A 782 -45.76 14.36 -23.47
C ALA A 782 -44.37 14.56 -24.10
N THR A 783 -44.36 14.82 -25.41
CA THR A 783 -43.35 15.58 -26.19
C THR A 783 -41.85 15.41 -25.88
N GLY A 784 -41.11 14.84 -26.84
CA GLY A 784 -39.69 15.18 -27.08
C GLY A 784 -38.70 14.03 -26.90
N SER A 785 -38.26 13.48 -28.02
CA SER A 785 -37.24 12.42 -28.11
C SER A 785 -35.96 12.78 -27.34
N THR A 786 -35.75 12.13 -26.20
CA THR A 786 -34.56 12.22 -25.34
C THR A 786 -34.30 10.85 -24.69
N PRO A 787 -33.12 10.56 -24.11
CA PRO A 787 -32.72 9.21 -23.69
C PRO A 787 -33.50 8.58 -22.51
N GLY A 788 -34.70 9.06 -22.19
CA GLY A 788 -35.52 8.60 -21.07
C GLY A 788 -36.59 7.55 -21.40
N GLU A 789 -36.84 7.25 -22.68
CA GLU A 789 -37.96 6.38 -23.10
C GLU A 789 -37.82 4.91 -22.60
N GLU A 790 -36.59 4.36 -22.56
CA GLU A 790 -36.34 2.99 -22.07
C GLU A 790 -36.79 2.81 -20.60
N GLY A 791 -36.58 3.84 -19.77
CA GLY A 791 -36.95 3.80 -18.35
C GLY A 791 -38.45 3.71 -18.12
N VAL A 792 -39.24 4.38 -18.98
CA VAL A 792 -40.70 4.38 -18.91
C VAL A 792 -41.26 3.01 -19.34
N GLY A 793 -40.70 2.42 -20.40
CA GLY A 793 -41.04 1.06 -20.84
C GLY A 793 -40.75 -0.01 -19.79
N ALA A 794 -39.64 0.11 -19.05
CA ALA A 794 -39.31 -0.77 -17.94
C ALA A 794 -40.34 -0.70 -16.80
N ILE A 795 -40.77 0.51 -16.42
CA ILE A 795 -41.82 0.71 -15.39
C ILE A 795 -43.15 0.12 -15.85
N HIS A 796 -43.58 0.36 -17.10
CA HIS A 796 -44.84 -0.18 -17.63
C HIS A 796 -44.84 -1.72 -17.67
N THR A 797 -43.76 -2.31 -18.15
CA THR A 797 -43.59 -3.77 -18.21
C THR A 797 -43.66 -4.36 -16.81
N ARG A 798 -42.89 -3.79 -15.87
CA ARG A 798 -42.83 -4.27 -14.49
C ARG A 798 -44.16 -4.11 -13.75
N ALA A 799 -44.88 -3.01 -13.97
CA ALA A 799 -46.22 -2.82 -13.42
C ALA A 799 -47.18 -3.93 -13.88
N THR A 800 -47.11 -4.28 -15.16
CA THR A 800 -47.99 -5.29 -15.77
C THR A 800 -47.66 -6.70 -15.26
N GLU A 801 -46.38 -7.06 -15.14
CA GLU A 801 -45.94 -8.33 -14.55
C GLU A 801 -46.44 -8.51 -13.10
N LEU A 802 -46.24 -7.49 -12.26
CA LEU A 802 -46.62 -7.52 -10.85
C LEU A 802 -48.15 -7.55 -10.67
N LEU A 803 -48.90 -6.81 -11.50
CA LEU A 803 -50.37 -6.83 -11.49
C LEU A 803 -50.92 -8.20 -11.90
N ASN A 804 -50.31 -8.86 -12.89
CA ASN A 804 -50.71 -10.20 -13.32
C ASN A 804 -50.37 -11.28 -12.28
N LEU A 805 -49.27 -11.13 -11.53
CA LEU A 805 -48.97 -11.99 -10.37
C LEU A 805 -50.01 -11.86 -9.25
N LEU A 806 -50.40 -10.63 -8.89
CA LEU A 806 -51.35 -10.39 -7.79
C LEU A 806 -52.75 -10.95 -8.04
N LYS A 807 -53.12 -11.26 -9.28
CA LYS A 807 -54.35 -12.02 -9.61
C LYS A 807 -54.36 -13.45 -9.03
N MET A 808 -53.19 -13.98 -8.67
CA MET A 808 -53.03 -15.32 -8.09
C MET A 808 -52.25 -15.22 -6.75
N PRO A 809 -52.88 -14.74 -5.66
CA PRO A 809 -52.17 -14.40 -4.41
C PRO A 809 -51.32 -15.55 -3.82
N SER A 810 -51.81 -16.79 -3.90
CA SER A 810 -51.08 -17.98 -3.44
C SER A 810 -49.82 -18.25 -4.26
N VAL A 811 -49.88 -18.05 -5.59
CA VAL A 811 -48.72 -18.17 -6.49
C VAL A 811 -47.75 -17.01 -6.24
N ALA A 812 -48.25 -15.79 -6.06
CA ALA A 812 -47.43 -14.64 -5.72
C ALA A 812 -46.67 -14.83 -4.39
N GLN A 813 -47.34 -15.34 -3.35
CA GLN A 813 -46.72 -15.63 -2.06
C GLN A 813 -45.58 -16.67 -2.19
N PHE A 814 -45.78 -17.73 -2.97
CA PHE A 814 -44.75 -18.73 -3.27
C PHE A 814 -43.57 -18.14 -4.06
N VAL A 815 -43.85 -17.32 -5.08
CA VAL A 815 -42.83 -16.66 -5.92
C VAL A 815 -42.00 -15.63 -5.14
N PHE A 816 -42.60 -14.91 -4.20
CA PHE A 816 -41.93 -13.86 -3.41
C PHE A 816 -41.41 -14.33 -2.05
N THR A 817 -41.69 -15.57 -1.66
CA THR A 817 -41.27 -16.17 -0.39
C THR A 817 -40.89 -17.65 -0.58
N PRO A 818 -39.90 -17.97 -1.44
CA PRO A 818 -39.44 -19.34 -1.60
C PRO A 818 -38.89 -19.89 -0.27
N SER A 819 -39.06 -21.19 -0.02
CA SER A 819 -38.50 -21.83 1.16
C SER A 819 -36.96 -21.87 1.08
N VAL A 820 -36.31 -21.93 2.25
CA VAL A 820 -34.83 -21.94 2.35
C VAL A 820 -34.22 -23.13 1.59
N GLU A 821 -34.93 -24.26 1.53
CA GLU A 821 -34.54 -25.48 0.79
C GLU A 821 -34.60 -25.30 -0.74
N VAL A 822 -35.53 -24.48 -1.25
CA VAL A 822 -35.62 -24.13 -2.68
C VAL A 822 -34.56 -23.09 -3.06
N SER A 823 -34.08 -22.33 -2.08
CA SER A 823 -33.02 -21.32 -2.24
C SER A 823 -31.60 -21.92 -2.38
N GLU A 824 -31.42 -23.24 -2.25
CA GLU A 824 -30.13 -23.89 -2.48
C GLU A 824 -29.69 -23.82 -3.96
N PRO A 825 -28.38 -23.65 -4.25
CA PRO A 825 -27.88 -23.46 -5.61
C PRO A 825 -28.01 -24.69 -6.54
N ARG A 826 -28.55 -25.82 -6.05
CA ARG A 826 -28.78 -27.03 -6.87
C ARG A 826 -29.86 -26.80 -7.93
N TYR A 827 -30.87 -25.98 -7.67
CA TYR A 827 -31.96 -25.69 -8.60
C TYR A 827 -31.70 -24.48 -9.53
N HIS A 828 -30.59 -23.77 -9.32
CA HIS A 828 -30.25 -22.53 -10.04
C HIS A 828 -29.03 -22.65 -10.98
N ARG A 829 -28.53 -23.87 -11.24
CA ARG A 829 -27.39 -24.07 -12.17
C ARG A 829 -27.75 -23.95 -13.65
N ASP A 830 -29.02 -24.09 -14.02
CA ASP A 830 -29.46 -23.82 -15.39
C ASP A 830 -29.71 -22.32 -15.60
N THR A 831 -28.83 -21.68 -16.38
CA THR A 831 -28.96 -20.27 -16.81
C THR A 831 -30.22 -19.98 -17.64
N ASN A 832 -31.03 -21.00 -17.94
CA ASN A 832 -32.29 -20.91 -18.68
C ASN A 832 -33.54 -20.83 -17.78
N THR A 833 -33.47 -21.10 -16.48
CA THR A 833 -34.62 -20.99 -15.55
C THR A 833 -34.79 -19.59 -14.96
N ALA A 834 -34.69 -18.57 -15.82
CA ALA A 834 -34.92 -17.19 -15.44
C ALA A 834 -36.37 -17.01 -14.96
N LEU A 835 -36.56 -16.58 -13.71
CA LEU A 835 -37.88 -16.18 -13.17
C LEU A 835 -38.67 -15.25 -14.13
N PRO A 836 -38.07 -14.27 -14.83
CA PRO A 836 -38.72 -13.52 -15.91
C PRO A 836 -39.40 -14.35 -17.02
N LEU A 837 -38.86 -15.52 -17.38
CA LEU A 837 -39.48 -16.42 -18.37
C LEU A 837 -40.69 -17.15 -17.76
N VAL A 838 -40.61 -17.59 -16.50
CA VAL A 838 -41.75 -18.16 -15.77
C VAL A 838 -42.86 -17.13 -15.65
N LEU A 839 -42.54 -15.89 -15.25
CA LEU A 839 -43.49 -14.79 -15.15
C LEU A 839 -44.13 -14.42 -16.50
N ARG A 840 -43.35 -14.36 -17.59
CA ARG A 840 -43.90 -14.18 -18.95
C ARG A 840 -44.81 -15.32 -19.37
N THR A 841 -44.50 -16.55 -18.97
CA THR A 841 -45.30 -17.74 -19.32
C THR A 841 -46.62 -17.74 -18.56
N VAL A 842 -46.60 -17.48 -17.25
CA VAL A 842 -47.81 -17.31 -16.42
C VAL A 842 -48.66 -16.13 -16.92
N SER A 843 -48.06 -14.98 -17.24
CA SER A 843 -48.77 -13.82 -17.79
C SER A 843 -49.50 -14.17 -19.09
N ARG A 844 -48.86 -14.91 -20.00
CA ARG A 844 -49.47 -15.36 -21.27
C ARG A 844 -50.56 -16.41 -21.09
N LEU A 845 -50.53 -17.20 -20.03
CA LEU A 845 -51.57 -18.17 -19.70
C LEU A 845 -52.81 -17.46 -19.13
N VAL A 846 -52.63 -16.55 -18.18
CA VAL A 846 -53.72 -15.74 -17.60
C VAL A 846 -54.37 -14.82 -18.65
N GLU A 847 -53.59 -14.28 -19.59
CA GLU A 847 -54.13 -13.51 -20.73
C GLU A 847 -54.91 -14.39 -21.73
N ARG A 848 -54.60 -15.69 -21.83
CA ARG A 848 -55.37 -16.64 -22.65
C ARG A 848 -56.69 -17.05 -22.00
N GLU A 849 -56.72 -17.27 -20.68
CA GLU A 849 -57.97 -17.62 -19.97
C GLU A 849 -58.99 -16.48 -20.01
N ALA A 850 -58.54 -15.22 -19.94
CA ALA A 850 -59.42 -14.05 -20.10
C ALA A 850 -60.07 -13.95 -21.50
N GLY A 851 -59.52 -14.63 -22.51
CA GLY A 851 -60.09 -14.73 -23.86
C GLY A 851 -61.01 -15.93 -24.09
N LEU A 852 -61.29 -16.73 -23.06
CA LEU A 852 -62.04 -18.01 -23.15
C LEU A 852 -63.34 -18.02 -22.34
N LEU A 853 -63.89 -16.85 -21.99
CA LEU A 853 -65.28 -16.74 -21.54
C LEU A 853 -66.23 -16.83 -22.75
N PRO A 854 -67.15 -17.81 -22.81
CA PRO A 854 -68.25 -17.78 -23.76
C PRO A 854 -69.27 -16.69 -23.38
N GLY A 855 -70.00 -16.19 -24.39
CA GLY A 855 -71.18 -15.33 -24.18
C GLY A 855 -72.42 -16.11 -23.75
#